data_AF-A0A5M9ML53-F1
#
_entry.id   AF-A0A5M9ML53-F1
#
_cell.length_a   1.000
_cell.length_b   1.000
_cell.length_c   1.000
_cell.angle_alpha   90.00
_cell.angle_beta   90.00
_cell.angle_gamma   90.00
#
_symmetry.space_group_name_H-M   'P 1'
#
loop_
_entity.id
_entity.type
_entity.pdbx_description
1 polymer ?
#
loop_
_entity_poly.entity_id
_entity_poly.type
_entity_poly.pdbx_seq_one_letter_code
_entity_poly.pdbx_strand_id
1 'polypeptide(L)'
;MAIENTALESLRSTLHSSTVYTPDSPGYQESLRRWSETGVKPAGVVVMPTETDDVRTALLWAQTHGIDIAVKGGGHSVAGTSSSDGGLVIDLSRMNRVTVDETTQTLRVGGGAVWKDVDETAAQYGLAAVGGTVNHTGVGGLTLGGGYGWLSGQYGLTIDNLRSATVVLATGEVVTASEESHQDLFWGLRGAGYNFGIVVEFTFQAYPQSDPVYAGIASFAPEKLEGVVQALNQLMEKTDPRSGAMCILAQPPGAPSMLANVLVFYNGTQEEGERRFADLLALEPMVNMIRMIPYSQVNSLQNPMATYGDRKTFKGVFFRTPLDARFLRSVLDEMNAKNDEHPDLIPALLLEWYDMRRTCDVPLQATAFANRSATQNGLLTLRWTSEEMDAVYRQWARDIQSRFQQEFDRSGPEEDVPQYINYAEPGDVVVKNIYGGNLPRLREVKKRYDSRNIFHKMHPIAFTVDQLWTLENHFWTQFLYPANTKQINATDTSVFAENVHGRVDITRTFTGRDLNNEYIFGLFTQPESVSLTGVPIAYDITQFSGNDRIASATTVVTFNVTAFQTILPITIDTWIEFNQDGQIIQYDATFRWFDYYVDRLLRLAAEEFQTTVDEAKTRVAGLIADTVCEVSMQNCASYEHYESHEQCVEFLTMETRFGMPFELGRNTLLCREVHKHMVSYRPDVHCAHIAPSGGDYCVDDMDYEAVVLQRYFPDSWVVGGFAEDNIWVA
;
A
#
# COMPACT_ATOMS: atom_id res chain seq x y z
N MET A 1 -10.77 -20.14 -2.35
CA MET A 1 -10.74 -21.57 -1.94
C MET A 1 -11.57 -21.70 -0.67
N ALA A 2 -12.33 -22.77 -0.48
CA ALA A 2 -13.04 -22.98 0.78
C ALA A 2 -12.02 -23.38 1.87
N ILE A 3 -12.12 -22.78 3.06
CA ILE A 3 -11.28 -23.13 4.21
C ILE A 3 -11.59 -24.58 4.61
N GLU A 4 -10.56 -25.41 4.76
CA GLU A 4 -10.74 -26.81 5.13
C GLU A 4 -11.45 -26.97 6.48
N ASN A 5 -12.36 -27.96 6.58
CA ASN A 5 -13.13 -28.20 7.81
C ASN A 5 -12.23 -28.49 9.02
N THR A 6 -11.14 -29.22 8.82
CA THR A 6 -10.14 -29.51 9.86
C THR A 6 -9.47 -28.24 10.39
N ALA A 7 -9.17 -27.28 9.51
CA ALA A 7 -8.62 -25.99 9.91
C ALA A 7 -9.64 -25.17 10.73
N LEU A 8 -10.93 -25.19 10.34
CA LEU A 8 -12.02 -24.53 11.07
C LEU A 8 -12.27 -25.17 12.45
N GLU A 9 -12.18 -26.49 12.56
CA GLU A 9 -12.28 -27.20 13.84
C GLU A 9 -11.12 -26.84 14.77
N SER A 10 -9.89 -26.75 14.25
CA SER A 10 -8.72 -26.28 14.99
C SER A 10 -8.92 -24.85 15.53
N LEU A 11 -9.40 -23.92 14.70
CA LEU A 11 -9.73 -22.56 15.13
C LEU A 11 -10.76 -22.55 16.26
N ARG A 12 -11.88 -23.29 16.10
CA ARG A 12 -12.92 -23.36 17.13
C ARG A 12 -12.42 -23.92 18.45
N SER A 13 -11.49 -24.88 18.41
CA SER A 13 -10.94 -25.50 19.62
C SER A 13 -9.98 -24.60 20.40
N THR A 14 -9.40 -23.60 19.74
CA THR A 14 -8.39 -22.69 20.32
C THR A 14 -8.98 -21.36 20.78
N LEU A 15 -10.17 -20.98 20.30
CA LEU A 15 -10.88 -19.80 20.76
C LEU A 15 -11.64 -20.07 22.07
N HIS A 16 -11.64 -19.09 22.98
CA HIS A 16 -12.21 -19.24 24.32
C HIS A 16 -13.52 -18.48 24.52
N SER A 17 -13.68 -17.34 23.84
CA SER A 17 -14.73 -16.36 24.10
C SER A 17 -15.51 -15.94 22.84
N SER A 18 -15.09 -16.45 21.68
CA SER A 18 -15.58 -16.02 20.38
C SER A 18 -16.81 -16.79 19.91
N THR A 19 -17.67 -16.08 19.18
CA THR A 19 -18.64 -16.73 18.29
C THR A 19 -18.04 -16.84 16.89
N VAL A 20 -18.15 -18.02 16.27
CA VAL A 20 -17.60 -18.31 14.95
C VAL A 20 -18.74 -18.62 13.97
N TYR A 21 -18.82 -17.87 12.87
CA TYR A 21 -19.75 -18.13 11.78
C TYR A 21 -19.01 -18.61 10.54
N THR A 22 -19.48 -19.70 9.98
CA THR A 22 -19.09 -20.25 8.66
C THR A 22 -20.28 -20.18 7.71
N PRO A 23 -20.14 -20.38 6.39
CA PRO A 23 -21.25 -20.29 5.44
C PRO A 23 -22.50 -21.08 5.81
N ASP A 24 -22.33 -22.23 6.47
CA ASP A 24 -23.44 -23.11 6.92
C ASP A 24 -24.02 -22.73 8.29
N SER A 25 -23.42 -21.76 8.99
CA SER A 25 -23.84 -21.38 10.34
C SER A 25 -25.13 -20.55 10.31
N PRO A 26 -26.11 -20.85 11.19
CA PRO A 26 -27.23 -19.93 11.43
C PRO A 26 -26.69 -18.56 11.86
N GLY A 27 -27.09 -17.49 11.18
CA GLY A 27 -26.63 -16.13 11.44
C GLY A 27 -25.40 -15.68 10.62
N TYR A 28 -24.84 -16.54 9.75
CA TYR A 28 -23.74 -16.16 8.87
C TYR A 28 -24.06 -14.92 8.00
N GLN A 29 -25.24 -14.89 7.36
CA GLN A 29 -25.65 -13.74 6.54
C GLN A 29 -25.73 -12.43 7.36
N GLU A 30 -26.13 -12.50 8.63
CA GLU A 30 -26.14 -11.34 9.52
C GLU A 30 -24.72 -10.86 9.84
N SER A 31 -23.79 -11.80 10.08
CA SER A 31 -22.39 -11.49 10.38
C SER A 31 -21.66 -10.77 9.24
N LEU A 32 -22.12 -10.99 7.99
CA LEU A 32 -21.58 -10.31 6.81
C LEU A 32 -22.06 -8.87 6.64
N ARG A 33 -23.10 -8.43 7.37
CA ARG A 33 -23.66 -7.08 7.19
C ARG A 33 -22.62 -5.99 7.35
N ARG A 34 -22.71 -4.99 6.48
CA ARG A 34 -21.94 -3.74 6.46
C ARG A 34 -22.91 -2.57 6.32
N TRP A 35 -22.38 -1.36 6.46
CA TRP A 35 -23.16 -0.15 6.26
C TRP A 35 -23.62 0.03 4.80
N SER A 36 -22.86 -0.51 3.84
CA SER A 36 -23.22 -0.55 2.43
C SER A 36 -23.04 -1.95 1.85
N GLU A 37 -23.90 -2.32 0.91
CA GLU A 37 -23.86 -3.58 0.16
C GLU A 37 -22.59 -3.74 -0.68
N THR A 38 -22.03 -2.65 -1.21
CA THR A 38 -20.74 -2.65 -1.93
C THR A 38 -19.56 -3.03 -1.03
N GLY A 39 -19.74 -2.90 0.28
CA GLY A 39 -18.76 -3.30 1.29
C GLY A 39 -18.84 -4.78 1.68
N VAL A 40 -19.87 -5.52 1.29
CA VAL A 40 -20.09 -6.92 1.70
C VAL A 40 -19.29 -7.86 0.80
N LYS A 41 -18.57 -8.82 1.39
CA LYS A 41 -17.91 -9.93 0.68
C LYS A 41 -18.21 -11.25 1.41
N PRO A 42 -18.32 -12.39 0.70
CA PRO A 42 -18.62 -13.67 1.33
C PRO A 42 -17.38 -14.22 2.06
N ALA A 43 -17.28 -13.98 3.36
CA ALA A 43 -16.16 -14.45 4.18
C ALA A 43 -16.12 -15.98 4.31
N GLY A 44 -14.94 -16.59 4.30
CA GLY A 44 -14.80 -18.02 4.61
C GLY A 44 -15.14 -18.32 6.07
N VAL A 45 -14.82 -17.38 6.97
CA VAL A 45 -15.16 -17.46 8.39
C VAL A 45 -15.24 -16.06 9.01
N VAL A 46 -16.17 -15.86 9.93
CA VAL A 46 -16.26 -14.66 10.77
C VAL A 46 -16.03 -15.06 12.23
N VAL A 47 -15.08 -14.41 12.89
CA VAL A 47 -14.80 -14.58 14.33
C VAL A 47 -15.21 -13.30 15.04
N MET A 48 -16.09 -13.41 16.04
CA MET A 48 -16.55 -12.31 16.88
C MET A 48 -16.00 -12.46 18.31
N PRO A 49 -14.78 -11.98 18.58
CA PRO A 49 -14.15 -12.10 19.89
C PRO A 49 -14.76 -11.17 20.93
N THR A 50 -14.66 -11.55 22.20
CA THR A 50 -14.92 -10.66 23.35
C THR A 50 -13.66 -10.31 24.12
N GLU A 51 -12.56 -11.01 23.86
CA GLU A 51 -11.27 -10.87 24.55
C GLU A 51 -10.10 -10.74 23.55
N THR A 52 -9.03 -10.08 23.97
CA THR A 52 -7.84 -9.81 23.14
C THR A 52 -7.12 -11.08 22.69
N ASP A 53 -7.08 -12.13 23.52
CA ASP A 53 -6.36 -13.35 23.18
C ASP A 53 -7.02 -14.10 22.02
N ASP A 54 -8.35 -14.05 21.90
CA ASP A 54 -9.05 -14.61 20.75
C ASP A 54 -8.78 -13.83 19.44
N VAL A 55 -8.60 -12.51 19.52
CA VAL A 55 -8.17 -11.69 18.37
C VAL A 55 -6.79 -12.15 17.89
N ARG A 56 -5.86 -12.32 18.83
CA ARG A 56 -4.51 -12.85 18.57
C ARG A 56 -4.55 -14.26 17.98
N THR A 57 -5.33 -15.15 18.57
CA THR A 57 -5.48 -16.54 18.12
C THR A 57 -6.03 -16.61 16.71
N ALA A 58 -7.09 -15.87 16.40
CA ALA A 58 -7.66 -15.82 15.05
C ALA A 58 -6.67 -15.22 14.02
N LEU A 59 -5.95 -14.16 14.39
CA LEU A 59 -4.95 -13.53 13.54
C LEU A 59 -3.80 -14.48 13.21
N LEU A 60 -3.21 -15.13 14.21
CA LEU A 60 -2.10 -16.07 14.01
C LEU A 60 -2.56 -17.32 13.24
N TRP A 61 -3.75 -17.84 13.56
CA TRP A 61 -4.33 -18.96 12.83
C TRP A 61 -4.48 -18.64 11.34
N ALA A 62 -5.01 -17.48 10.99
CA ALA A 62 -5.16 -17.11 9.58
C ALA A 62 -3.82 -17.02 8.86
N GLN A 63 -2.80 -16.45 9.50
CA GLN A 63 -1.45 -16.39 8.93
C GLN A 63 -0.84 -17.79 8.73
N THR A 64 -0.96 -18.69 9.71
CA THR A 64 -0.46 -20.07 9.60
C THR A 64 -1.10 -20.85 8.44
N HIS A 65 -2.29 -20.47 8.00
CA HIS A 65 -3.02 -21.15 6.93
C HIS A 65 -3.07 -20.34 5.62
N GLY A 66 -2.29 -19.25 5.49
CA GLY A 66 -2.31 -18.40 4.30
C GLY A 66 -3.67 -17.74 4.01
N ILE A 67 -4.48 -17.51 5.05
CA ILE A 67 -5.85 -16.98 4.92
C ILE A 67 -5.82 -15.45 5.02
N ASP A 68 -6.37 -14.80 4.01
CA ASP A 68 -6.52 -13.33 3.97
C ASP A 68 -7.42 -12.81 5.10
N ILE A 69 -7.08 -11.64 5.66
CA ILE A 69 -7.67 -11.10 6.88
C ILE A 69 -8.33 -9.75 6.61
N ALA A 70 -9.52 -9.57 7.18
CA ALA A 70 -10.13 -8.25 7.33
C ALA A 70 -10.58 -8.01 8.78
N VAL A 71 -10.52 -6.76 9.21
CA VAL A 71 -10.95 -6.34 10.54
C VAL A 71 -12.18 -5.46 10.41
N LYS A 72 -13.21 -5.76 11.19
CA LYS A 72 -14.43 -4.94 11.27
C LYS A 72 -14.56 -4.33 12.67
N GLY A 73 -14.51 -3.01 12.72
CA GLY A 73 -15.06 -2.21 13.83
C GLY A 73 -16.56 -1.97 13.60
N GLY A 74 -16.95 -0.73 13.29
CA GLY A 74 -18.35 -0.38 12.99
C GLY A 74 -18.86 -0.73 11.58
N GLY A 75 -18.02 -1.27 10.69
CA GLY A 75 -18.45 -1.74 9.35
C GLY A 75 -18.87 -0.65 8.35
N HIS A 76 -18.36 0.58 8.50
CA HIS A 76 -18.73 1.75 7.68
C HIS A 76 -18.01 1.88 6.32
N SER A 77 -17.02 1.05 6.04
CA SER A 77 -16.30 1.09 4.75
C SER A 77 -17.24 0.73 3.59
N VAL A 78 -17.31 1.61 2.58
CA VAL A 78 -18.03 1.37 1.31
C VAL A 78 -17.22 0.58 0.27
N ALA A 79 -15.90 0.46 0.46
CA ALA A 79 -15.00 -0.24 -0.47
C ALA A 79 -14.60 -1.65 -0.02
N GLY A 80 -15.36 -2.25 0.89
CA GLY A 80 -15.15 -3.62 1.35
C GLY A 80 -13.84 -3.87 2.11
N THR A 81 -13.22 -2.83 2.66
CA THR A 81 -11.92 -2.93 3.36
C THR A 81 -12.03 -3.63 4.74
N SER A 82 -13.26 -3.68 5.27
CA SER A 82 -13.64 -4.45 6.47
C SER A 82 -14.22 -5.83 6.14
N SER A 83 -13.98 -6.34 4.93
CA SER A 83 -14.49 -7.62 4.45
C SER A 83 -13.39 -8.39 3.70
N SER A 84 -13.48 -9.72 3.74
CA SER A 84 -12.63 -10.62 2.96
C SER A 84 -13.52 -11.59 2.19
N ASP A 85 -13.12 -11.93 0.96
CA ASP A 85 -13.79 -12.93 0.12
C ASP A 85 -13.08 -14.26 0.31
N GLY A 86 -13.76 -15.25 0.87
CA GLY A 86 -13.19 -16.54 1.23
C GLY A 86 -12.22 -16.53 2.42
N GLY A 87 -11.84 -15.37 2.95
CA GLY A 87 -10.91 -15.25 4.08
C GLY A 87 -11.55 -15.12 5.46
N LEU A 88 -10.77 -14.67 6.44
CA LEU A 88 -11.17 -14.44 7.82
C LEU A 88 -11.62 -12.97 8.02
N VAL A 89 -12.80 -12.79 8.61
CA VAL A 89 -13.20 -11.50 9.20
C VAL A 89 -13.12 -11.59 10.71
N ILE A 90 -12.30 -10.74 11.32
CA ILE A 90 -12.29 -10.50 12.76
C ILE A 90 -13.22 -9.32 13.04
N ASP A 91 -14.41 -9.61 13.57
CA ASP A 91 -15.45 -8.62 13.86
C ASP A 91 -15.43 -8.25 15.35
N LEU A 92 -14.88 -7.06 15.64
CA LEU A 92 -14.66 -6.56 16.99
C LEU A 92 -15.94 -6.06 17.67
N SER A 93 -17.11 -6.09 17.01
CA SER A 93 -18.34 -5.45 17.53
C SER A 93 -18.79 -5.89 18.93
N ARG A 94 -18.30 -7.03 19.45
CA ARG A 94 -18.54 -7.46 20.84
C ARG A 94 -17.51 -6.94 21.85
N MET A 95 -16.44 -6.31 21.37
CA MET A 95 -15.45 -5.57 22.15
C MET A 95 -15.80 -4.06 22.12
N ASN A 96 -17.00 -3.71 22.60
CA ASN A 96 -17.58 -2.37 22.53
C ASN A 96 -17.71 -1.66 23.90
N ARG A 97 -17.08 -2.20 24.94
CA ARG A 97 -17.18 -1.64 26.30
C ARG A 97 -16.55 -0.24 26.37
N VAL A 98 -17.24 0.68 27.05
CA VAL A 98 -16.74 2.02 27.39
C VAL A 98 -16.70 2.18 28.91
N THR A 99 -15.60 2.71 29.44
CA THR A 99 -15.46 3.04 30.87
C THR A 99 -14.82 4.42 31.04
N VAL A 100 -15.24 5.15 32.08
CA VAL A 100 -14.77 6.50 32.39
C VAL A 100 -13.91 6.46 33.65
N ASP A 101 -12.78 7.16 33.62
CA ASP A 101 -12.05 7.57 34.82
C ASP A 101 -12.29 9.07 35.06
N GLU A 102 -13.10 9.37 36.07
CA GLU A 102 -13.46 10.76 36.44
C GLU A 102 -12.26 11.57 36.96
N THR A 103 -11.25 10.90 37.54
CA THR A 103 -10.09 11.57 38.14
C THR A 103 -9.18 12.11 37.06
N THR A 104 -8.93 11.31 36.03
CA THR A 104 -8.07 11.69 34.89
C THR A 104 -8.86 12.26 33.72
N GLN A 105 -10.20 12.22 33.80
CA GLN A 105 -11.13 12.56 32.71
C GLN A 105 -10.79 11.82 31.42
N THR A 106 -10.58 10.51 31.51
CA THR A 106 -10.27 9.67 30.35
C THR A 106 -11.35 8.64 30.09
N LEU A 107 -11.51 8.23 28.82
CA LEU A 107 -12.37 7.12 28.44
C LEU A 107 -11.55 5.99 27.86
N ARG A 108 -11.74 4.78 28.39
CA ARG A 108 -11.27 3.54 27.75
C ARG A 108 -12.41 2.97 26.92
N VAL A 109 -12.16 2.75 25.63
CA VAL A 109 -13.15 2.44 24.61
C VAL A 109 -12.70 1.22 23.83
N GLY A 110 -13.51 0.17 23.81
CA GLY A 110 -13.22 -1.04 23.03
C GLY A 110 -13.16 -0.78 21.52
N GLY A 111 -12.30 -1.51 20.82
CA GLY A 111 -12.01 -1.29 19.39
C GLY A 111 -13.19 -1.48 18.45
N GLY A 112 -14.22 -2.22 18.89
CA GLY A 112 -15.47 -2.40 18.15
C GLY A 112 -16.62 -1.50 18.59
N ALA A 113 -16.39 -0.57 19.52
CA ALA A 113 -17.42 0.40 19.92
C ALA A 113 -17.85 1.29 18.76
N VAL A 114 -19.08 1.80 18.85
CA VAL A 114 -19.58 2.90 18.00
C VAL A 114 -19.68 4.19 18.81
N TRP A 115 -19.73 5.34 18.12
CA TRP A 115 -19.76 6.64 18.80
C TRP A 115 -20.94 6.82 19.75
N LYS A 116 -22.07 6.17 19.49
CA LYS A 116 -23.21 6.11 20.41
C LYS A 116 -22.81 5.59 21.79
N ASP A 117 -22.01 4.52 21.85
CA ASP A 117 -21.58 3.92 23.11
C ASP A 117 -20.73 4.91 23.92
N VAL A 118 -19.88 5.68 23.23
CA VAL A 118 -19.02 6.71 23.83
C VAL A 118 -19.83 7.90 24.31
N ASP A 119 -20.68 8.45 23.45
CA ASP A 119 -21.50 9.64 23.71
C ASP A 119 -22.47 9.42 24.88
N GLU A 120 -23.17 8.28 24.91
CA GLU A 120 -24.13 7.95 25.98
C GLU A 120 -23.44 7.62 27.31
N THR A 121 -22.25 7.02 27.27
CA THR A 121 -21.48 6.72 28.50
C THR A 121 -20.86 7.98 29.07
N ALA A 122 -20.21 8.82 28.26
CA ALA A 122 -19.54 10.04 28.70
C ALA A 122 -20.54 11.05 29.32
N ALA A 123 -21.72 11.17 28.72
CA ALA A 123 -22.77 12.09 29.17
C ALA A 123 -23.22 11.84 30.62
N GLN A 124 -23.18 10.58 31.09
CA GLN A 124 -23.53 10.22 32.47
C GLN A 124 -22.59 10.84 33.51
N TYR A 125 -21.38 11.23 33.08
CA TYR A 125 -20.35 11.84 33.93
C TYR A 125 -20.16 13.33 33.61
N GLY A 126 -21.03 13.94 32.79
CA GLY A 126 -20.88 15.33 32.34
C GLY A 126 -19.65 15.55 31.46
N LEU A 127 -19.21 14.52 30.74
CA LEU A 127 -18.04 14.53 29.88
C LEU A 127 -18.42 14.28 28.42
N ALA A 128 -17.54 14.66 27.49
CA ALA A 128 -17.57 14.24 26.10
C ALA A 128 -16.16 14.03 25.54
N ALA A 129 -16.03 13.14 24.56
CA ALA A 129 -14.83 12.98 23.75
C ALA A 129 -15.03 13.63 22.37
N VAL A 130 -13.92 13.98 21.73
CA VAL A 130 -13.94 14.36 20.31
C VAL A 130 -14.14 13.10 19.48
N GLY A 131 -15.18 13.09 18.63
CA GLY A 131 -15.52 11.96 17.78
C GLY A 131 -16.11 12.37 16.44
N GLY A 132 -16.76 11.42 15.76
CA GLY A 132 -17.45 11.65 14.48
C GLY A 132 -18.80 12.37 14.63
N THR A 133 -19.52 12.54 13.51
CA THR A 133 -20.82 13.22 13.45
C THR A 133 -22.03 12.29 13.24
N VAL A 134 -21.79 10.97 13.18
CA VAL A 134 -22.81 9.91 13.01
C VAL A 134 -22.63 8.88 14.12
N ASN A 135 -23.66 8.63 14.92
CA ASN A 135 -23.52 7.88 16.16
C ASN A 135 -23.24 6.37 15.97
N HIS A 136 -23.61 5.77 14.85
CA HIS A 136 -23.34 4.35 14.57
C HIS A 136 -22.00 4.12 13.84
N THR A 137 -21.22 5.17 13.61
CA THR A 137 -19.85 5.03 13.09
C THR A 137 -18.95 4.37 14.13
N GLY A 138 -18.14 3.41 13.67
CA GLY A 138 -17.19 2.70 14.53
C GLY A 138 -16.04 3.59 14.99
N VAL A 139 -15.69 3.51 16.28
CA VAL A 139 -14.61 4.28 16.91
C VAL A 139 -13.26 3.94 16.27
N GLY A 140 -12.99 2.65 16.04
CA GLY A 140 -11.69 2.19 15.53
C GLY A 140 -11.32 2.80 14.18
N GLY A 141 -12.14 2.57 13.14
CA GLY A 141 -11.87 3.09 11.80
C GLY A 141 -11.81 4.62 11.74
N LEU A 142 -12.73 5.31 12.44
CA LEU A 142 -12.73 6.76 12.47
C LEU A 142 -11.46 7.32 13.10
N THR A 143 -11.08 6.80 14.27
CA THR A 143 -9.90 7.26 15.01
C THR A 143 -8.63 7.00 14.22
N LEU A 144 -8.45 5.78 13.70
CA LEU A 144 -7.21 5.42 13.01
C LEU A 144 -6.94 6.24 11.74
N GLY A 145 -7.99 6.79 11.13
CA GLY A 145 -7.85 7.72 10.01
C GLY A 145 -7.72 9.20 10.39
N GLY A 146 -8.00 9.59 11.64
CA GLY A 146 -7.93 10.98 12.12
C GLY A 146 -9.12 11.38 12.98
N GLY A 147 -10.30 11.51 12.36
CA GLY A 147 -11.57 11.79 13.04
C GLY A 147 -11.87 13.28 13.27
N TYR A 148 -12.92 13.76 12.60
CA TYR A 148 -13.48 15.11 12.72
C TYR A 148 -14.89 15.08 13.33
N GLY A 149 -15.24 16.10 14.11
CA GLY A 149 -16.62 16.32 14.52
C GLY A 149 -16.83 17.63 15.27
N TRP A 150 -17.96 17.71 15.98
CA TRP A 150 -18.48 18.95 16.56
C TRP A 150 -17.56 19.65 17.56
N LEU A 151 -16.76 18.88 18.30
CA LEU A 151 -15.82 19.41 19.29
C LEU A 151 -14.42 19.69 18.73
N SER A 152 -14.18 19.42 17.43
CA SER A 152 -12.85 19.59 16.85
C SER A 152 -12.35 21.02 16.86
N GLY A 153 -13.26 22.01 16.76
CA GLY A 153 -12.89 23.43 16.88
C GLY A 153 -12.26 23.78 18.23
N GLN A 154 -12.69 23.12 19.31
CA GLN A 154 -12.15 23.37 20.66
C GLN A 154 -10.92 22.52 20.97
N TYR A 155 -10.91 21.26 20.54
CA TYR A 155 -9.98 20.25 21.07
C TYR A 155 -9.17 19.50 20.00
N GLY A 156 -9.29 19.86 18.72
CA GLY A 156 -8.54 19.22 17.61
C GLY A 156 -9.21 17.94 17.12
N LEU A 157 -8.44 17.06 16.46
CA LEU A 157 -8.96 15.80 15.91
C LEU A 157 -9.20 14.76 17.01
N THR A 158 -9.92 13.69 16.68
CA THR A 158 -10.05 12.53 17.58
C THR A 158 -8.66 11.99 17.97
N ILE A 159 -7.73 11.90 17.00
CA ILE A 159 -6.35 11.46 17.23
C ILE A 159 -5.51 12.41 18.09
N ASP A 160 -5.84 13.70 18.17
CA ASP A 160 -5.14 14.65 19.04
C ASP A 160 -5.49 14.45 20.51
N ASN A 161 -6.61 13.75 20.75
CA ASN A 161 -7.14 13.42 22.05
C ASN A 161 -6.89 11.96 22.42
N LEU A 162 -6.26 11.17 21.54
CA LEU A 162 -5.85 9.80 21.84
C LEU A 162 -4.66 9.84 22.80
N ARG A 163 -4.73 9.06 23.88
CA ARG A 163 -3.68 8.94 24.90
C ARG A 163 -2.90 7.63 24.76
N SER A 164 -3.59 6.55 24.44
CA SER A 164 -2.97 5.24 24.19
C SER A 164 -3.89 4.33 23.39
N ALA A 165 -3.31 3.28 22.80
CA ALA A 165 -4.01 2.22 22.10
C ALA A 165 -3.40 0.85 22.45
N THR A 166 -4.25 -0.15 22.71
CA THR A 166 -3.82 -1.55 22.86
C THR A 166 -3.98 -2.26 21.53
N VAL A 167 -2.89 -2.81 21.01
CA VAL A 167 -2.77 -3.27 19.63
C VAL A 167 -2.30 -4.72 19.60
N VAL A 168 -2.98 -5.55 18.81
CA VAL A 168 -2.48 -6.87 18.43
C VAL A 168 -1.71 -6.72 17.12
N LEU A 169 -0.39 -6.93 17.16
CA LEU A 169 0.51 -6.80 16.02
C LEU A 169 0.45 -8.04 15.10
N ALA A 170 1.02 -7.92 13.90
CA ALA A 170 1.12 -9.03 12.94
C ALA A 170 1.85 -10.26 13.54
N THR A 171 2.78 -10.04 14.47
CA THR A 171 3.49 -11.09 15.22
C THR A 171 2.61 -11.81 16.26
N GLY A 172 1.40 -11.30 16.53
CA GLY A 172 0.54 -11.74 17.62
C GLY A 172 0.90 -11.14 18.99
N GLU A 173 1.95 -10.31 19.07
CA GLU A 173 2.25 -9.57 20.30
C GLU A 173 1.17 -8.54 20.60
N VAL A 174 0.81 -8.39 21.88
CA VAL A 174 -0.12 -7.38 22.36
C VAL A 174 0.67 -6.26 23.01
N VAL A 175 0.66 -5.08 22.39
CA VAL A 175 1.42 -3.91 22.86
C VAL A 175 0.50 -2.75 23.20
N THR A 176 0.94 -1.89 24.12
CA THR A 176 0.32 -0.58 24.35
C THR A 176 1.18 0.50 23.69
N ALA A 177 0.61 1.18 22.71
CA ALA A 177 1.20 2.32 22.02
C ALA A 177 0.72 3.62 22.67
N SER A 178 1.65 4.51 23.04
CA SER A 178 1.40 5.81 23.69
C SER A 178 2.59 6.75 23.46
N GLU A 179 2.57 7.94 24.06
CA GLU A 179 3.72 8.85 24.06
C GLU A 179 4.92 8.30 24.86
N GLU A 180 4.71 7.32 25.74
CA GLU A 180 5.76 6.75 26.60
C GLU A 180 6.23 5.37 26.14
N SER A 181 5.48 4.68 25.28
CA SER A 181 5.76 3.31 24.84
C SER A 181 5.34 3.10 23.39
N HIS A 182 6.19 2.47 22.57
CA HIS A 182 5.97 2.27 21.12
C HIS A 182 5.55 3.57 20.40
N GLN A 183 6.31 4.65 20.62
CA GLN A 183 5.98 6.00 20.17
C GLN A 183 5.83 6.12 18.64
N ASP A 184 6.60 5.33 17.89
CA ASP A 184 6.55 5.24 16.44
C ASP A 184 5.25 4.57 15.95
N LEU A 185 4.82 3.48 16.59
CA LEU A 185 3.50 2.87 16.37
C LEU A 185 2.38 3.85 16.74
N PHE A 186 2.47 4.49 17.90
CA PHE A 186 1.47 5.45 18.36
C PHE A 186 1.33 6.65 17.42
N TRP A 187 2.45 7.10 16.85
CA TRP A 187 2.45 8.10 15.78
C TRP A 187 1.73 7.60 14.52
N GLY A 188 2.01 6.36 14.08
CA GLY A 188 1.39 5.73 12.91
C GLY A 188 -0.12 5.53 13.04
N LEU A 189 -0.58 5.02 14.18
CA LEU A 189 -2.01 4.79 14.46
C LEU A 189 -2.84 6.08 14.43
N ARG A 190 -2.20 7.25 14.61
CA ARG A 190 -2.84 8.55 14.54
C ARG A 190 -2.85 9.09 13.10
N GLY A 191 -3.53 8.39 12.20
CA GLY A 191 -3.85 8.90 10.85
C GLY A 191 -3.53 7.99 9.66
N ALA A 192 -2.87 6.85 9.85
CA ALA A 192 -2.56 5.92 8.75
C ALA A 192 -3.46 4.67 8.71
N GLY A 193 -4.66 4.77 9.26
CA GLY A 193 -5.62 3.67 9.27
C GLY A 193 -5.10 2.48 10.08
N TYR A 194 -5.59 1.29 9.75
CA TYR A 194 -5.26 0.05 10.47
C TYR A 194 -4.02 -0.67 9.92
N ASN A 195 -3.10 0.07 9.28
CA ASN A 195 -1.93 -0.48 8.60
C ASN A 195 -0.92 -1.21 9.52
N PHE A 196 -1.05 -1.15 10.85
CA PHE A 196 -0.03 -1.65 11.78
C PHE A 196 -0.50 -2.73 12.75
N GLY A 197 -1.79 -3.03 12.80
CA GLY A 197 -2.33 -3.93 13.81
C GLY A 197 -3.83 -3.80 14.05
N ILE A 198 -4.34 -4.70 14.87
CA ILE A 198 -5.73 -4.70 15.33
C ILE A 198 -5.81 -3.94 16.65
N VAL A 199 -6.34 -2.72 16.64
CA VAL A 199 -6.54 -1.97 17.88
C VAL A 199 -7.81 -2.46 18.59
N VAL A 200 -7.62 -3.07 19.76
CA VAL A 200 -8.70 -3.69 20.55
C VAL A 200 -9.21 -2.76 21.66
N GLU A 201 -8.46 -1.72 22.02
CA GLU A 201 -8.87 -0.70 22.98
C GLU A 201 -8.16 0.63 22.70
N PHE A 202 -8.87 1.73 22.89
CA PHE A 202 -8.39 3.09 22.81
C PHE A 202 -8.58 3.78 24.17
N THR A 203 -7.65 4.67 24.55
CA THR A 203 -7.85 5.59 25.67
C THR A 203 -7.89 7.02 25.15
N PHE A 204 -8.98 7.74 25.39
CA PHE A 204 -9.16 9.12 24.96
C PHE A 204 -9.18 10.09 26.14
N GLN A 205 -8.69 11.31 25.91
CA GLN A 205 -9.01 12.46 26.74
C GLN A 205 -10.49 12.84 26.56
N ALA A 206 -11.20 13.02 27.68
CA ALA A 206 -12.52 13.63 27.74
C ALA A 206 -12.42 15.07 28.23
N TYR A 207 -13.49 15.82 28.01
CA TYR A 207 -13.65 17.19 28.49
C TYR A 207 -15.00 17.38 29.16
N PRO A 208 -15.10 18.24 30.18
CA PRO A 208 -16.38 18.72 30.68
C PRO A 208 -17.26 19.23 29.54
N GLN A 209 -18.50 18.74 29.49
CA GLN A 209 -19.42 19.05 28.41
C GLN A 209 -20.70 19.66 28.96
N SER A 210 -21.02 20.86 28.49
CA SER A 210 -22.30 21.50 28.75
C SER A 210 -23.44 20.67 28.17
N ASP A 211 -24.51 20.51 28.93
CA ASP A 211 -25.70 19.80 28.50
C ASP A 211 -26.96 20.49 29.05
N PRO A 212 -27.92 20.92 28.20
CA PRO A 212 -28.00 20.75 26.75
C PRO A 212 -27.08 21.72 25.95
N VAL A 213 -26.95 21.46 24.64
CA VAL A 213 -26.26 22.31 23.64
C VAL A 213 -27.23 22.81 22.56
N TYR A 214 -26.92 23.93 21.90
CA TYR A 214 -27.78 24.47 20.83
C TYR A 214 -27.42 23.82 19.49
N ALA A 215 -28.29 22.96 18.99
CA ALA A 215 -28.05 22.22 17.75
C ALA A 215 -29.35 21.80 17.04
N GLY A 216 -29.24 21.48 15.75
CA GLY A 216 -30.35 20.95 14.97
C GLY A 216 -30.18 21.19 13.48
N ILE A 217 -31.26 20.96 12.73
CA ILE A 217 -31.28 21.07 11.27
C ILE A 217 -32.17 22.24 10.86
N ALA A 218 -31.66 23.07 9.95
CA ALA A 218 -32.44 24.04 9.20
C ALA A 218 -32.41 23.69 7.70
N SER A 219 -33.56 23.56 7.06
CA SER A 219 -33.67 23.23 5.62
C SER A 219 -34.11 24.43 4.81
N PHE A 220 -33.41 24.67 3.71
CA PHE A 220 -33.62 25.81 2.83
C PHE A 220 -33.97 25.36 1.41
N ALA A 221 -34.86 26.12 0.78
CA ALA A 221 -35.19 25.95 -0.64
C ALA A 221 -33.94 26.15 -1.51
N PRO A 222 -33.87 25.52 -2.70
CA PRO A 222 -32.73 25.63 -3.59
C PRO A 222 -32.33 27.09 -3.83
N GLU A 223 -33.28 28.02 -3.99
CA GLU A 223 -33.07 29.43 -4.33
C GLU A 223 -32.32 30.21 -3.25
N LYS A 224 -32.25 29.68 -2.02
CA LYS A 224 -31.54 30.30 -0.89
C LYS A 224 -30.09 29.84 -0.76
N LEU A 225 -29.62 28.90 -1.59
CA LEU A 225 -28.29 28.28 -1.47
C LEU A 225 -27.17 29.32 -1.40
N GLU A 226 -27.17 30.35 -2.24
CA GLU A 226 -26.09 31.34 -2.25
C GLU A 226 -26.06 32.14 -0.94
N GLY A 227 -27.22 32.48 -0.39
CA GLY A 227 -27.33 33.12 0.92
C GLY A 227 -26.82 32.21 2.03
N VAL A 228 -27.16 30.91 1.97
CA VAL A 228 -26.68 29.91 2.93
C VAL A 228 -25.15 29.81 2.88
N VAL A 229 -24.54 29.68 1.70
CA VAL A 229 -23.08 29.62 1.54
C VAL A 229 -22.41 30.89 2.05
N GLN A 230 -23.00 32.07 1.78
CA GLN A 230 -22.49 33.34 2.31
C GLN A 230 -22.52 33.37 3.83
N ALA A 231 -23.62 32.95 4.47
CA ALA A 231 -23.71 32.86 5.92
C ALA A 231 -22.66 31.90 6.49
N LEU A 232 -22.45 30.73 5.87
CA LEU A 232 -21.44 29.75 6.29
C LEU A 232 -20.00 30.26 6.10
N ASN A 233 -19.72 30.98 5.02
CA ASN A 233 -18.43 31.65 4.82
C ASN A 233 -18.17 32.71 5.91
N GLN A 234 -19.19 33.49 6.30
CA GLN A 234 -19.08 34.46 7.39
C GLN A 234 -18.84 33.80 8.75
N LEU A 235 -19.34 32.58 8.98
CA LEU A 235 -19.00 31.81 10.18
C LEU A 235 -17.49 31.55 10.27
N MET A 236 -16.83 31.33 9.14
CA MET A 236 -15.38 31.08 9.07
C MET A 236 -14.54 32.35 9.06
N GLU A 237 -15.11 33.50 8.71
CA GLU A 237 -14.46 34.80 8.92
C GLU A 237 -14.47 35.19 10.41
N LYS A 238 -15.58 34.94 11.10
CA LYS A 238 -15.78 35.21 12.53
C LYS A 238 -15.80 33.89 13.30
N THR A 239 -14.64 33.25 13.42
CA THR A 239 -14.51 31.92 14.05
C THR A 239 -14.77 31.93 15.55
N ASP A 240 -15.64 31.03 16.01
CA ASP A 240 -15.81 30.64 17.42
C ASP A 240 -15.59 29.12 17.51
N PRO A 241 -14.57 28.64 18.25
CA PRO A 241 -14.23 27.22 18.32
C PRO A 241 -15.36 26.37 18.92
N ARG A 242 -16.32 26.98 19.64
CA ARG A 242 -17.51 26.30 20.19
C ARG A 242 -18.57 25.98 19.13
N SER A 243 -18.36 26.36 17.88
CA SER A 243 -19.36 26.27 16.81
C SER A 243 -18.88 25.44 15.63
N GLY A 244 -19.82 24.80 14.95
CA GLY A 244 -19.60 24.12 13.68
C GLY A 244 -20.88 24.06 12.87
N ALA A 245 -20.74 23.96 11.55
CA ALA A 245 -21.87 23.80 10.65
C ALA A 245 -21.54 22.82 9.52
N MET A 246 -22.56 22.13 9.04
CA MET A 246 -22.46 21.21 7.91
C MET A 246 -23.63 21.46 6.96
N CYS A 247 -23.34 21.71 5.69
CA CYS A 247 -24.36 21.86 4.65
C CYS A 247 -24.45 20.56 3.85
N ILE A 248 -25.65 19.98 3.77
CA ILE A 248 -25.94 18.77 3.04
C ILE A 248 -26.93 19.11 1.93
N LEU A 249 -26.46 19.02 0.69
CA LEU A 249 -27.32 19.07 -0.50
C LEU A 249 -27.83 17.67 -0.77
N ALA A 250 -29.13 17.45 -0.55
CA ALA A 250 -29.77 16.17 -0.74
C ALA A 250 -31.26 16.37 -1.04
N GLN A 251 -31.86 15.43 -1.78
CA GLN A 251 -33.29 15.42 -2.06
C GLN A 251 -34.03 14.62 -0.99
N PRO A 252 -34.91 15.24 -0.19
CA PRO A 252 -35.80 14.49 0.68
C PRO A 252 -36.74 13.59 -0.12
N PRO A 253 -37.18 12.44 0.43
CA PRO A 253 -38.14 11.57 -0.24
C PRO A 253 -39.40 12.33 -0.69
N GLY A 254 -39.71 12.27 -1.98
CA GLY A 254 -40.89 12.93 -2.58
C GLY A 254 -40.79 14.44 -2.80
N ALA A 255 -39.66 15.08 -2.49
CA ALA A 255 -39.42 16.48 -2.83
C ALA A 255 -39.11 16.64 -4.33
N PRO A 256 -39.47 17.77 -4.97
CA PRO A 256 -39.25 17.98 -6.40
C PRO A 256 -37.78 18.27 -6.78
N SER A 257 -36.95 18.66 -5.81
CA SER A 257 -35.53 18.99 -6.02
C SER A 257 -34.74 18.87 -4.71
N MET A 258 -33.42 18.88 -4.82
CA MET A 258 -32.50 18.88 -3.68
C MET A 258 -32.62 20.15 -2.83
N LEU A 259 -32.64 19.99 -1.51
CA LEU A 259 -32.64 21.08 -0.54
C LEU A 259 -31.24 21.29 0.06
N ALA A 260 -30.97 22.50 0.55
CA ALA A 260 -29.80 22.76 1.39
C ALA A 260 -30.18 22.54 2.87
N ASN A 261 -29.68 21.45 3.46
CA ASN A 261 -29.91 21.12 4.87
C ASN A 261 -28.68 21.49 5.68
N VAL A 262 -28.82 22.47 6.57
CA VAL A 262 -27.73 22.95 7.40
C VAL A 262 -27.89 22.41 8.82
N LEU A 263 -26.96 21.53 9.21
CA LEU A 263 -26.79 21.12 10.59
C LEU A 263 -25.92 22.15 11.28
N VAL A 264 -26.36 22.63 12.44
CA VAL A 264 -25.60 23.56 13.26
C VAL A 264 -25.34 22.98 14.64
N PHE A 265 -24.20 23.36 15.20
CA PHE A 265 -23.82 23.05 16.58
C PHE A 265 -23.22 24.28 17.24
N TYR A 266 -23.64 24.55 18.47
CA TYR A 266 -23.03 25.52 19.35
C TYR A 266 -22.96 25.00 20.79
N ASN A 267 -21.73 24.92 21.30
CA ASN A 267 -21.44 24.51 22.67
C ASN A 267 -21.63 25.68 23.65
N GLY A 268 -22.89 26.02 23.92
CA GLY A 268 -23.25 27.12 24.80
C GLY A 268 -24.75 27.30 24.93
N THR A 269 -25.16 28.49 25.36
CA THR A 269 -26.57 28.80 25.61
C THR A 269 -27.36 29.03 24.33
N GLN A 270 -28.69 28.97 24.43
CA GLN A 270 -29.59 29.26 23.30
C GLN A 270 -29.36 30.66 22.73
N GLU A 271 -29.25 31.69 23.57
CA GLU A 271 -29.07 33.08 23.13
C GLU A 271 -27.76 33.27 22.34
N GLU A 272 -26.67 32.66 22.82
CA GLU A 272 -25.39 32.69 22.11
C GLU A 272 -25.47 31.94 20.78
N GLY A 273 -26.12 30.77 20.74
CA GLY A 273 -26.32 29.99 19.53
C GLY A 273 -27.18 30.70 18.48
N GLU A 274 -28.31 31.29 18.90
CA GLU A 274 -29.17 32.12 18.04
C GLU A 274 -28.40 33.31 17.46
N ARG A 275 -27.58 33.98 18.29
CA ARG A 275 -26.70 35.07 17.83
C ARG A 275 -25.65 34.57 16.85
N ARG A 276 -25.04 33.41 17.09
CA ARG A 276 -24.00 32.82 16.25
C ARG A 276 -24.51 32.50 14.84
N PHE A 277 -25.73 31.99 14.74
CA PHE A 277 -26.35 31.58 13.48
C PHE A 277 -27.42 32.57 12.97
N ALA A 278 -27.39 33.82 13.45
CA ALA A 278 -28.41 34.83 13.13
C ALA A 278 -28.55 35.07 11.62
N ASP A 279 -27.44 35.16 10.89
CA ASP A 279 -27.44 35.39 9.43
C ASP A 279 -28.08 34.22 8.67
N LEU A 280 -27.87 32.99 9.13
CA LEU A 280 -28.50 31.79 8.57
C LEU A 280 -30.00 31.75 8.88
N LEU A 281 -30.40 32.07 10.11
CA LEU A 281 -31.80 32.11 10.55
C LEU A 281 -32.59 33.22 9.84
N ALA A 282 -31.96 34.36 9.56
CA ALA A 282 -32.56 35.48 8.84
C ALA A 282 -32.93 35.14 7.38
N LEU A 283 -32.38 34.05 6.83
CA LEU A 283 -32.79 33.53 5.54
C LEU A 283 -34.14 32.80 5.58
N GLU A 284 -34.81 32.70 6.73
CA GLU A 284 -36.15 32.10 6.89
C GLU A 284 -36.20 30.64 6.36
N PRO A 285 -35.59 29.68 7.06
CA PRO A 285 -35.63 28.27 6.67
C PRO A 285 -37.06 27.74 6.56
N MET A 286 -37.30 26.83 5.61
CA MET A 286 -38.59 26.14 5.46
C MET A 286 -38.88 25.22 6.64
N VAL A 287 -37.84 24.60 7.17
CA VAL A 287 -37.88 23.73 8.35
C VAL A 287 -36.81 24.23 9.30
N ASN A 288 -37.18 24.52 10.54
CA ASN A 288 -36.24 24.88 11.59
C ASN A 288 -36.45 23.98 12.80
N MET A 289 -35.51 23.07 13.04
CA MET A 289 -35.50 22.16 14.19
C MET A 289 -34.34 22.48 15.15
N ILE A 290 -33.72 23.65 15.03
CA ILE A 290 -32.61 24.06 15.88
C ILE A 290 -33.17 24.44 17.26
N ARG A 291 -32.63 23.81 18.31
CA ARG A 291 -33.03 24.03 19.69
C ARG A 291 -31.93 23.55 20.64
N MET A 292 -32.15 23.74 21.94
CA MET A 292 -31.34 23.06 22.95
C MET A 292 -31.65 21.55 22.95
N ILE A 293 -30.64 20.71 22.73
CA ILE A 293 -30.74 19.24 22.78
C ILE A 293 -29.58 18.65 23.60
N PRO A 294 -29.70 17.41 24.11
CA PRO A 294 -28.57 16.77 24.76
C PRO A 294 -27.39 16.59 23.81
N TYR A 295 -26.16 16.81 24.27
CA TYR A 295 -24.95 16.64 23.42
C TYR A 295 -24.87 15.21 22.85
N SER A 296 -25.21 14.22 23.66
CA SER A 296 -25.23 12.79 23.26
C SER A 296 -26.20 12.48 22.12
N GLN A 297 -27.14 13.38 21.80
CA GLN A 297 -28.08 13.22 20.70
C GLN A 297 -27.65 13.94 19.43
N VAL A 298 -26.64 14.82 19.46
CA VAL A 298 -26.22 15.62 18.30
C VAL A 298 -25.79 14.70 17.14
N ASN A 299 -25.05 13.64 17.43
CA ASN A 299 -24.60 12.66 16.43
C ASN A 299 -25.73 11.76 15.87
N SER A 300 -26.95 11.85 16.40
CA SER A 300 -28.12 11.15 15.85
C SER A 300 -28.86 11.95 14.79
N LEU A 301 -28.58 13.27 14.66
CA LEU A 301 -29.28 14.15 13.73
C LEU A 301 -29.14 13.71 12.27
N GLN A 302 -28.02 13.06 11.92
CA GLN A 302 -27.76 12.58 10.56
C GLN A 302 -28.31 11.18 10.25
N ASN A 303 -28.72 10.42 11.26
CA ASN A 303 -29.15 9.02 11.10
C ASN A 303 -30.26 8.82 10.05
N PRO A 304 -31.25 9.72 9.90
CA PRO A 304 -32.26 9.58 8.85
C PRO A 304 -31.69 9.60 7.41
N MET A 305 -30.50 10.17 7.21
CA MET A 305 -29.82 10.22 5.90
C MET A 305 -28.72 9.13 5.78
N ALA A 306 -28.12 8.71 6.90
CA ALA A 306 -27.00 7.77 6.96
C ALA A 306 -27.45 6.29 7.12
N THR A 307 -28.48 5.86 6.40
CA THR A 307 -29.11 4.53 6.59
C THR A 307 -28.25 3.35 6.14
N TYR A 308 -28.39 2.20 6.81
CA TYR A 308 -27.87 0.90 6.36
C TYR A 308 -28.58 0.39 5.10
N GLY A 309 -27.96 -0.57 4.39
CA GLY A 309 -28.46 -1.13 3.13
C GLY A 309 -27.96 -0.35 1.91
N ASP A 310 -28.49 -0.61 0.73
CA ASP A 310 -28.11 0.03 -0.54
C ASP A 310 -26.62 -0.09 -0.91
N ARG A 311 -26.36 0.12 -2.20
CA ARG A 311 -25.02 0.27 -2.74
C ARG A 311 -24.57 1.70 -2.56
N LYS A 312 -23.31 1.90 -2.14
CA LYS A 312 -22.76 3.23 -1.86
C LYS A 312 -21.33 3.41 -2.36
N THR A 313 -20.96 4.64 -2.67
CA THR A 313 -19.58 5.09 -2.94
C THR A 313 -19.35 6.43 -2.25
N PHE A 314 -18.10 6.66 -1.84
CA PHE A 314 -17.63 7.89 -1.24
C PHE A 314 -16.58 8.53 -2.13
N LYS A 315 -16.67 9.85 -2.27
CA LYS A 315 -15.58 10.68 -2.77
C LYS A 315 -15.38 11.85 -1.82
N GLY A 316 -14.25 11.85 -1.12
CA GLY A 316 -13.83 13.00 -0.35
C GLY A 316 -13.68 14.21 -1.26
N VAL A 317 -14.42 15.26 -0.96
CA VAL A 317 -14.23 16.57 -1.57
C VAL A 317 -13.63 17.52 -0.55
N PHE A 318 -13.05 18.61 -1.00
CA PHE A 318 -12.37 19.58 -0.13
C PHE A 318 -12.42 20.94 -0.78
N PHE A 319 -12.37 21.98 0.05
CA PHE A 319 -12.49 23.35 -0.39
C PHE A 319 -11.80 24.32 0.57
N ARG A 320 -11.55 25.53 0.09
CA ARG A 320 -11.09 26.65 0.92
C ARG A 320 -12.25 27.60 1.18
N THR A 321 -12.23 28.24 2.35
CA THR A 321 -13.16 29.32 2.67
C THR A 321 -12.53 30.67 2.29
N PRO A 322 -13.28 31.60 1.66
CA PRO A 322 -14.69 31.46 1.30
C PRO A 322 -14.92 30.56 0.07
N LEU A 323 -15.94 29.71 0.13
CA LEU A 323 -16.39 28.91 -1.03
C LEU A 323 -17.21 29.78 -2.00
N ASP A 324 -16.96 29.69 -3.32
CA ASP A 324 -17.81 30.38 -4.31
C ASP A 324 -19.22 29.76 -4.34
N ALA A 325 -20.20 30.55 -3.94
CA ALA A 325 -21.60 30.16 -3.93
C ALA A 325 -22.13 29.79 -5.34
N ARG A 326 -21.62 30.42 -6.40
CA ARG A 326 -22.00 30.08 -7.79
C ARG A 326 -21.41 28.76 -8.24
N PHE A 327 -20.20 28.43 -7.79
CA PHE A 327 -19.63 27.11 -8.00
C PHE A 327 -20.54 26.05 -7.37
N LEU A 328 -20.91 26.21 -6.10
CA LEU A 328 -21.79 25.24 -5.43
C LEU A 328 -23.18 25.16 -6.08
N ARG A 329 -23.75 26.28 -6.53
CA ARG A 329 -24.98 26.29 -7.34
C ARG A 329 -24.85 25.42 -8.58
N SER A 330 -23.77 25.58 -9.35
CA SER A 330 -23.57 24.79 -10.56
C SER A 330 -23.34 23.29 -10.28
N VAL A 331 -22.87 22.92 -9.08
CA VAL A 331 -22.80 21.53 -8.64
C VAL A 331 -24.20 21.01 -8.30
N LEU A 332 -25.00 21.79 -7.56
CA LEU A 332 -26.39 21.46 -7.25
C LEU A 332 -27.23 21.24 -8.52
N ASP A 333 -27.10 22.11 -9.51
CA ASP A 333 -27.86 22.01 -10.78
C ASP A 333 -27.49 20.72 -11.53
N GLU A 334 -26.19 20.37 -11.58
CA GLU A 334 -25.73 19.11 -12.18
C GLU A 334 -26.23 17.89 -11.41
N MET A 335 -26.20 17.93 -10.07
CA MET A 335 -26.72 16.84 -9.23
C MET A 335 -28.22 16.62 -9.43
N ASN A 336 -29.02 17.69 -9.52
CA ASN A 336 -30.45 17.59 -9.83
C ASN A 336 -30.66 16.97 -11.23
N ALA A 337 -29.93 17.45 -12.25
CA ALA A 337 -30.03 16.90 -13.60
C ALA A 337 -29.65 15.41 -13.66
N LYS A 338 -28.61 15.00 -12.92
CA LYS A 338 -28.20 13.59 -12.84
C LYS A 338 -29.25 12.72 -12.16
N ASN A 339 -29.84 13.22 -11.09
CA ASN A 339 -30.89 12.55 -10.35
C ASN A 339 -32.17 12.38 -11.19
N ASP A 340 -32.53 13.39 -12.00
CA ASP A 340 -33.66 13.31 -12.95
C ASP A 340 -33.42 12.28 -14.07
N GLU A 341 -32.17 12.16 -14.55
CA GLU A 341 -31.76 11.16 -15.55
C GLU A 341 -31.72 9.73 -14.96
N HIS A 342 -31.34 9.61 -13.68
CA HIS A 342 -31.10 8.35 -12.99
C HIS A 342 -31.93 8.24 -11.70
N PRO A 343 -33.22 7.86 -11.76
CA PRO A 343 -34.10 7.84 -10.60
C PRO A 343 -33.74 6.81 -9.50
N ASP A 344 -32.86 5.84 -9.79
CA ASP A 344 -32.29 4.92 -8.78
C ASP A 344 -31.14 5.56 -7.99
N LEU A 345 -30.49 6.58 -8.55
CA LEU A 345 -29.38 7.27 -7.92
C LEU A 345 -29.91 8.29 -6.90
N ILE A 346 -29.39 8.25 -5.69
CA ILE A 346 -29.65 9.22 -4.63
C ILE A 346 -28.31 9.87 -4.25
N PRO A 347 -27.96 11.03 -4.84
CA PRO A 347 -26.76 11.77 -4.49
C PRO A 347 -26.97 12.58 -3.21
N ALA A 348 -25.93 12.68 -2.38
CA ALA A 348 -25.83 13.73 -1.38
C ALA A 348 -24.42 14.31 -1.33
N LEU A 349 -24.33 15.63 -1.24
CA LEU A 349 -23.07 16.36 -1.09
C LEU A 349 -23.04 17.04 0.26
N LEU A 350 -22.10 16.64 1.10
CA LEU A 350 -21.87 17.15 2.44
C LEU A 350 -20.62 18.03 2.43
N LEU A 351 -20.73 19.24 2.97
CA LEU A 351 -19.63 20.19 3.12
C LEU A 351 -19.57 20.70 4.56
N GLU A 352 -18.38 20.73 5.14
CA GLU A 352 -18.17 20.99 6.56
C GLU A 352 -17.49 22.35 6.77
N TRP A 353 -18.05 23.19 7.65
CA TRP A 353 -17.45 24.45 8.10
C TRP A 353 -17.11 24.32 9.58
N TYR A 354 -15.85 23.99 9.86
CA TYR A 354 -15.30 23.87 11.19
C TYR A 354 -14.14 24.83 11.41
N ASP A 355 -13.99 25.30 12.65
CA ASP A 355 -12.78 26.02 13.06
C ASP A 355 -11.57 25.07 13.09
N MET A 356 -10.74 25.14 12.05
CA MET A 356 -9.58 24.25 11.90
C MET A 356 -8.36 24.68 12.70
N ARG A 357 -8.38 25.85 13.36
CA ARG A 357 -7.18 26.42 14.01
C ARG A 357 -6.56 25.47 15.02
N ARG A 358 -7.40 24.83 15.86
CA ARG A 358 -6.90 23.87 16.85
C ARG A 358 -6.26 22.64 16.22
N THR A 359 -6.80 22.17 15.10
CA THR A 359 -6.21 21.09 14.28
C THR A 359 -4.86 21.52 13.70
N CYS A 360 -4.75 22.77 13.24
CA CYS A 360 -3.53 23.35 12.67
C CYS A 360 -2.44 23.69 13.72
N ASP A 361 -2.80 23.89 14.99
CA ASP A 361 -1.83 24.09 16.09
C ASP A 361 -0.93 22.85 16.29
N VAL A 362 -1.41 21.67 15.90
CA VAL A 362 -0.66 20.41 15.97
C VAL A 362 0.30 20.32 14.78
N PRO A 363 1.63 20.17 15.01
CA PRO A 363 2.59 20.08 13.91
C PRO A 363 2.28 18.91 12.96
N LEU A 364 2.48 19.13 11.65
CA LEU A 364 2.28 18.10 10.61
C LEU A 364 2.98 16.76 10.90
N GLN A 365 4.17 16.83 11.52
CA GLN A 365 5.00 15.67 11.84
C GLN A 365 4.65 15.00 13.19
N ALA A 366 3.72 15.58 13.97
CA ALA A 366 3.36 15.06 15.30
C ALA A 366 2.50 13.79 15.24
N THR A 367 1.81 13.57 14.12
CA THR A 367 0.95 12.41 13.85
C THR A 367 1.12 11.96 12.39
N ALA A 368 0.70 10.75 12.04
CA ALA A 368 0.67 10.31 10.63
C ALA A 368 -0.28 11.14 9.76
N PHE A 369 -1.34 11.71 10.37
CA PHE A 369 -2.33 12.54 9.69
C PHE A 369 -1.72 13.79 9.06
N ALA A 370 -1.84 13.90 7.73
CA ALA A 370 -1.14 14.91 6.95
C ALA A 370 -1.97 16.17 6.61
N ASN A 371 -3.30 16.14 6.77
CA ASN A 371 -4.15 17.29 6.45
C ASN A 371 -4.24 18.28 7.64
N ARG A 372 -3.13 18.95 7.97
CA ARG A 372 -3.03 19.92 9.08
C ARG A 372 -3.15 21.37 8.61
N SER A 373 -4.10 21.66 7.71
CA SER A 373 -4.31 23.00 7.17
C SER A 373 -5.74 23.51 7.33
N ALA A 374 -5.98 24.75 6.91
CA ALA A 374 -7.30 25.40 7.00
C ALA A 374 -8.32 24.85 5.97
N THR A 375 -7.89 23.89 5.13
CA THR A 375 -8.74 23.16 4.19
C THR A 375 -9.95 22.57 4.90
N GLN A 376 -11.13 22.84 4.36
CA GLN A 376 -12.39 22.27 4.81
C GLN A 376 -12.66 20.95 4.10
N ASN A 377 -13.26 20.01 4.81
CA ASN A 377 -13.59 18.69 4.29
C ASN A 377 -15.03 18.66 3.78
N GLY A 378 -15.28 17.69 2.90
CA GLY A 378 -16.61 17.32 2.46
C GLY A 378 -16.63 15.91 1.90
N LEU A 379 -17.83 15.43 1.63
CA LEU A 379 -18.07 14.09 1.14
C LEU A 379 -19.19 14.12 0.11
N LEU A 380 -18.90 13.68 -1.11
CA LEU A 380 -19.93 13.22 -2.03
C LEU A 380 -20.22 11.75 -1.69
N THR A 381 -21.45 11.47 -1.30
CA THR A 381 -21.97 10.11 -1.14
C THR A 381 -23.02 9.85 -2.19
N LEU A 382 -22.85 8.75 -2.93
CA LEU A 382 -23.88 8.26 -3.84
C LEU A 382 -24.48 7.00 -3.24
N ARG A 383 -25.80 6.85 -3.40
CA ARG A 383 -26.56 5.65 -3.04
C ARG A 383 -27.38 5.19 -4.23
N TRP A 384 -27.46 3.88 -4.43
CA TRP A 384 -28.26 3.28 -5.50
C TRP A 384 -28.55 1.81 -5.16
N THR A 385 -29.38 1.15 -5.96
CA THR A 385 -29.71 -0.28 -5.73
C THR A 385 -29.17 -1.20 -6.82
N SER A 386 -29.04 -0.72 -8.06
CA SER A 386 -28.60 -1.55 -9.19
C SER A 386 -27.08 -1.77 -9.25
N GLU A 387 -26.63 -3.02 -9.13
CA GLU A 387 -25.22 -3.39 -9.27
C GLU A 387 -24.62 -3.07 -10.65
N GLU A 388 -25.41 -3.15 -11.71
CA GLU A 388 -24.97 -2.84 -13.08
C GLU A 388 -24.51 -1.38 -13.23
N MET A 389 -24.95 -0.50 -12.33
CA MET A 389 -24.64 0.94 -12.36
C MET A 389 -23.40 1.33 -11.54
N ASP A 390 -22.76 0.38 -10.84
CA ASP A 390 -21.60 0.65 -9.98
C ASP A 390 -20.50 1.46 -10.68
N ALA A 391 -20.11 1.01 -11.88
CA ALA A 391 -19.04 1.66 -12.64
C ALA A 391 -19.44 3.07 -13.10
N VAL A 392 -20.70 3.24 -13.52
CA VAL A 392 -21.24 4.52 -14.04
C VAL A 392 -21.30 5.55 -12.92
N TYR A 393 -21.89 5.22 -11.77
CA TYR A 393 -22.03 6.15 -10.67
C TYR A 393 -20.69 6.46 -9.99
N ARG A 394 -19.78 5.48 -9.87
CA ARG A 394 -18.42 5.74 -9.38
C ARG A 394 -17.65 6.69 -10.29
N GLN A 395 -17.81 6.56 -11.61
CA GLN A 395 -17.18 7.49 -12.56
C GLN A 395 -17.74 8.90 -12.40
N TRP A 396 -19.06 9.06 -12.35
CA TRP A 396 -19.67 10.38 -12.13
C TRP A 396 -19.24 11.00 -10.79
N ALA A 397 -19.09 10.20 -9.73
CA ALA A 397 -18.57 10.68 -8.46
C ALA A 397 -17.14 11.26 -8.58
N ARG A 398 -16.27 10.62 -9.39
CA ARG A 398 -14.92 11.13 -9.69
C ARG A 398 -14.98 12.43 -10.51
N ASP A 399 -15.94 12.56 -11.42
CA ASP A 399 -16.10 13.78 -12.22
C ASP A 399 -16.48 14.97 -11.32
N ILE A 400 -17.42 14.80 -10.40
CA ILE A 400 -17.77 15.83 -9.40
C ILE A 400 -16.56 16.15 -8.48
N GLN A 401 -15.84 15.13 -8.00
CA GLN A 401 -14.63 15.33 -7.20
C GLN A 401 -13.56 16.16 -7.95
N SER A 402 -13.37 15.89 -9.25
CA SER A 402 -12.46 16.66 -10.11
C SER A 402 -12.86 18.14 -10.20
N ARG A 403 -14.16 18.46 -10.18
CA ARG A 403 -14.61 19.86 -10.13
C ARG A 403 -14.20 20.56 -8.84
N PHE A 404 -14.31 19.87 -7.70
CA PHE A 404 -13.82 20.39 -6.41
C PHE A 404 -12.31 20.57 -6.40
N GLN A 405 -11.55 19.63 -6.97
CA GLN A 405 -10.10 19.78 -7.14
C GLN A 405 -9.76 21.03 -7.98
N GLN A 406 -10.42 21.21 -9.12
CA GLN A 406 -10.20 22.38 -9.99
C GLN A 406 -10.51 23.70 -9.29
N GLU A 407 -11.59 23.74 -8.48
CA GLU A 407 -11.93 24.93 -7.69
C GLU A 407 -10.91 25.17 -6.57
N PHE A 408 -10.45 24.10 -5.92
CA PHE A 408 -9.43 24.15 -4.89
C PHE A 408 -8.11 24.70 -5.45
N ASP A 409 -7.64 24.18 -6.59
CA ASP A 409 -6.37 24.60 -7.22
C ASP A 409 -6.35 26.06 -7.64
N ARG A 410 -7.52 26.62 -8.00
CA ARG A 410 -7.67 28.06 -8.32
C ARG A 410 -7.53 28.96 -7.09
N SER A 411 -7.72 28.43 -5.88
CA SER A 411 -7.92 29.20 -4.66
C SER A 411 -6.68 29.34 -3.75
N GLY A 412 -5.51 28.78 -4.10
CA GLY A 412 -4.29 28.89 -3.30
C GLY A 412 -3.19 27.86 -3.62
N PRO A 413 -2.01 27.93 -2.97
CA PRO A 413 -0.82 27.14 -3.32
C PRO A 413 -0.96 25.62 -3.13
N GLU A 414 -0.11 24.85 -3.83
CA GLU A 414 -0.15 23.38 -4.01
C GLU A 414 0.24 22.53 -2.77
N GLU A 415 0.69 23.11 -1.65
CA GLU A 415 1.33 22.35 -0.56
C GLU A 415 0.37 21.63 0.41
N ASP A 416 -0.95 21.72 0.19
CA ASP A 416 -1.94 21.03 1.02
C ASP A 416 -2.00 19.52 0.72
N VAL A 417 -2.31 18.70 1.74
CA VAL A 417 -2.61 17.27 1.59
C VAL A 417 -4.12 17.10 1.84
N PRO A 418 -4.97 17.34 0.83
CA PRO A 418 -6.39 17.59 1.08
C PRO A 418 -7.22 16.31 1.29
N GLN A 419 -6.69 15.13 0.94
CA GLN A 419 -7.47 13.89 0.97
C GLN A 419 -7.51 13.30 2.38
N TYR A 420 -8.71 13.22 2.94
CA TYR A 420 -8.96 12.50 4.19
C TYR A 420 -9.10 11.00 3.93
N ILE A 421 -8.23 10.19 4.54
CA ILE A 421 -8.18 8.73 4.34
C ILE A 421 -9.54 8.03 4.54
N ASN A 422 -10.36 8.46 5.50
CA ASN A 422 -11.65 7.84 5.78
C ASN A 422 -12.74 8.15 4.74
N TYR A 423 -12.50 9.12 3.85
CA TYR A 423 -13.35 9.43 2.69
C TYR A 423 -12.72 8.97 1.36
N ALA A 424 -11.57 8.30 1.42
CA ALA A 424 -10.85 7.78 0.27
C ALA A 424 -11.12 6.27 0.08
N GLU A 425 -11.62 5.89 -1.10
CA GLU A 425 -11.74 4.48 -1.47
C GLU A 425 -10.41 3.95 -2.04
N PRO A 426 -9.96 2.73 -1.66
CA PRO A 426 -8.80 2.11 -2.27
C PRO A 426 -8.91 2.05 -3.79
N GLY A 427 -7.82 2.42 -4.47
CA GLY A 427 -7.75 2.45 -5.93
C GLY A 427 -8.17 3.78 -6.58
N ASP A 428 -8.87 4.67 -5.87
CA ASP A 428 -9.25 6.00 -6.39
C ASP A 428 -8.24 7.10 -6.02
N VAL A 429 -7.30 6.83 -5.11
CA VAL A 429 -6.39 7.86 -4.55
C VAL A 429 -4.95 7.38 -4.57
N VAL A 430 -4.03 8.27 -4.97
CA VAL A 430 -2.59 8.05 -4.84
C VAL A 430 -2.21 8.20 -3.37
N VAL A 431 -1.58 7.19 -2.78
CA VAL A 431 -1.20 7.15 -1.34
C VAL A 431 -0.45 8.41 -0.88
N LYS A 432 0.36 9.03 -1.74
CA LYS A 432 1.04 10.31 -1.46
C LYS A 432 0.06 11.45 -1.15
N ASN A 433 -1.12 11.48 -1.76
CA ASN A 433 -2.12 12.51 -1.54
C ASN A 433 -2.85 12.35 -0.20
N ILE A 434 -2.67 11.22 0.48
CA ILE A 434 -3.22 10.95 1.82
C ILE A 434 -2.18 11.28 2.90
N TYR A 435 -0.93 10.89 2.69
CA TYR A 435 0.11 10.97 3.72
C TYR A 435 1.16 12.06 3.50
N GLY A 436 1.21 12.68 2.31
CA GLY A 436 2.16 13.74 1.98
C GLY A 436 3.60 13.41 2.38
N GLY A 437 4.24 14.35 3.08
CA GLY A 437 5.61 14.20 3.58
C GLY A 437 5.79 13.15 4.68
N ASN A 438 4.72 12.60 5.25
CA ASN A 438 4.80 11.57 6.29
C ASN A 438 4.98 10.15 5.72
N LEU A 439 4.80 9.95 4.40
CA LEU A 439 4.87 8.64 3.76
C LEU A 439 6.20 7.90 3.97
N PRO A 440 7.40 8.53 3.89
CA PRO A 440 8.65 7.84 4.16
C PRO A 440 8.72 7.28 5.59
N ARG A 441 8.32 8.06 6.60
CA ARG A 441 8.29 7.60 8.00
C ARG A 441 7.27 6.48 8.20
N LEU A 442 6.11 6.54 7.53
CA LEU A 442 5.10 5.48 7.58
C LEU A 442 5.64 4.14 7.05
N ARG A 443 6.50 4.16 6.04
CA ARG A 443 7.16 2.95 5.53
C ARG A 443 8.07 2.32 6.59
N GLU A 444 8.87 3.13 7.29
CA GLU A 444 9.71 2.63 8.39
C GLU A 444 8.89 2.03 9.53
N VAL A 445 7.78 2.66 9.90
CA VAL A 445 6.86 2.11 10.92
C VAL A 445 6.23 0.80 10.43
N LYS A 446 5.82 0.72 9.15
CA LYS A 446 5.27 -0.49 8.55
C LYS A 446 6.31 -1.62 8.54
N LYS A 447 7.56 -1.35 8.19
CA LYS A 447 8.69 -2.30 8.25
C LYS A 447 8.82 -2.95 9.62
N ARG A 448 8.69 -2.13 10.67
CA ARG A 448 8.89 -2.58 12.06
C ARG A 448 7.73 -3.42 12.59
N TYR A 449 6.49 -3.03 12.29
CA TYR A 449 5.31 -3.61 12.94
C TYR A 449 4.52 -4.59 12.05
N ASP A 450 4.69 -4.54 10.73
CA ASP A 450 4.02 -5.41 9.77
C ASP A 450 4.82 -5.55 8.46
N SER A 451 6.03 -6.11 8.56
CA SER A 451 6.95 -6.32 7.41
C SER A 451 6.39 -7.24 6.32
N ARG A 452 5.47 -8.14 6.70
CA ARG A 452 4.79 -9.07 5.79
C ARG A 452 3.51 -8.49 5.18
N ASN A 453 3.19 -7.23 5.48
CA ASN A 453 2.02 -6.53 4.97
C ASN A 453 0.69 -7.29 5.20
N ILE A 454 0.55 -7.91 6.37
CA ILE A 454 -0.66 -8.64 6.78
C ILE A 454 -1.87 -7.70 6.75
N PHE A 455 -1.69 -6.45 7.19
CA PHE A 455 -2.74 -5.43 7.20
C PHE A 455 -2.67 -4.56 5.93
N HIS A 456 -3.24 -5.05 4.83
CA HIS A 456 -3.16 -4.40 3.50
C HIS A 456 -4.49 -3.83 2.96
N LYS A 457 -5.60 -3.99 3.66
CA LYS A 457 -6.96 -3.74 3.11
C LYS A 457 -7.32 -2.26 2.83
N MET A 458 -6.65 -1.28 3.43
CA MET A 458 -6.97 0.15 3.26
C MET A 458 -5.71 0.95 2.99
N HIS A 459 -5.56 1.40 1.73
CA HIS A 459 -4.43 2.21 1.25
C HIS A 459 -3.08 1.65 1.72
N PRO A 460 -2.74 0.40 1.31
CA PRO A 460 -1.55 -0.28 1.81
C PRO A 460 -0.31 0.55 1.53
N ILE A 461 0.59 0.59 2.50
CA ILE A 461 1.91 1.21 2.37
C ILE A 461 2.84 0.20 1.65
N ALA A 462 2.54 -0.10 0.38
CA ALA A 462 3.29 -1.02 -0.50
C ALA A 462 3.93 -0.27 -1.70
N PHE A 463 4.72 -0.94 -2.54
CA PHE A 463 5.18 -0.34 -3.80
C PHE A 463 4.01 -0.25 -4.79
N THR A 464 3.95 0.86 -5.52
CA THR A 464 3.05 0.98 -6.69
C THR A 464 3.67 0.32 -7.91
N VAL A 465 2.85 -0.02 -8.91
CA VAL A 465 3.33 -0.53 -10.22
C VAL A 465 4.33 0.46 -10.85
N ASP A 466 4.07 1.77 -10.77
CA ASP A 466 5.01 2.81 -11.27
C ASP A 466 6.35 2.82 -10.52
N GLN A 467 6.34 2.53 -9.21
CA GLN A 467 7.57 2.44 -8.42
C GLN A 467 8.36 1.20 -8.80
N LEU A 468 7.70 0.05 -8.93
CA LEU A 468 8.34 -1.17 -9.41
C LEU A 468 8.89 -0.98 -10.83
N TRP A 469 8.16 -0.31 -11.71
CA TRP A 469 8.63 0.06 -13.05
C TRP A 469 9.89 0.94 -13.00
N THR A 470 9.91 1.91 -12.08
CA THR A 470 11.08 2.79 -11.88
C THR A 470 12.29 2.01 -11.36
N LEU A 471 12.09 1.08 -10.43
CA LEU A 471 13.15 0.23 -9.88
C LEU A 471 13.70 -0.74 -10.94
N GLU A 472 12.82 -1.36 -11.73
CA GLU A 472 13.21 -2.21 -12.86
C GLU A 472 14.07 -1.44 -13.87
N ASN A 473 13.62 -0.24 -14.26
CA ASN A 473 14.40 0.63 -15.15
C ASN A 473 15.73 1.08 -14.53
N HIS A 474 15.75 1.33 -13.22
CA HIS A 474 16.98 1.70 -12.52
C HIS A 474 18.00 0.56 -12.58
N PHE A 475 17.59 -0.68 -12.32
CA PHE A 475 18.43 -1.86 -12.48
C PHE A 475 19.02 -1.95 -13.89
N TRP A 476 18.19 -1.90 -14.92
CA TRP A 476 18.68 -1.99 -16.31
C TRP A 476 19.60 -0.83 -16.70
N THR A 477 19.34 0.37 -16.19
CA THR A 477 20.24 1.53 -16.37
C THR A 477 21.60 1.29 -15.72
N GLN A 478 21.64 0.68 -14.53
CA GLN A 478 22.89 0.31 -13.86
C GLN A 478 23.58 -0.87 -14.54
N PHE A 479 22.85 -1.75 -15.23
CA PHE A 479 23.38 -2.88 -15.97
C PHE A 479 24.16 -2.48 -17.23
N LEU A 480 23.82 -1.34 -17.85
CA LEU A 480 24.51 -0.86 -19.05
C LEU A 480 25.97 -0.45 -18.77
N TYR A 481 26.83 -0.67 -19.76
CA TYR A 481 28.18 -0.11 -19.77
C TYR A 481 28.14 1.41 -20.07
N PRO A 482 28.94 2.26 -19.39
CA PRO A 482 29.89 1.94 -18.33
C PRO A 482 29.33 2.03 -16.90
N ALA A 483 28.01 2.20 -16.72
CA ALA A 483 27.42 2.35 -15.39
C ALA A 483 27.68 1.12 -14.50
N ASN A 484 27.62 -0.08 -15.09
CA ASN A 484 27.88 -1.35 -14.44
C ASN A 484 29.25 -1.43 -13.75
N THR A 485 30.28 -0.77 -14.27
CA THR A 485 31.64 -0.75 -13.68
C THR A 485 31.65 -0.21 -12.25
N LYS A 486 30.73 0.70 -11.90
CA LYS A 486 30.61 1.26 -10.56
C LYS A 486 29.90 0.33 -9.58
N GLN A 487 29.15 -0.64 -10.09
CA GLN A 487 28.32 -1.53 -9.26
C GLN A 487 29.09 -2.76 -8.78
N ILE A 488 30.16 -3.18 -9.47
CA ILE A 488 30.95 -4.37 -9.13
C ILE A 488 31.40 -4.37 -7.65
N ASN A 489 31.94 -3.25 -7.18
CA ASN A 489 32.45 -3.10 -5.81
C ASN A 489 31.56 -2.19 -4.95
N ALA A 490 30.30 -1.98 -5.35
CA ALA A 490 29.40 -1.10 -4.63
C ALA A 490 28.91 -1.74 -3.33
N THR A 491 29.00 -0.99 -2.24
CA THR A 491 28.37 -1.34 -0.96
C THR A 491 27.05 -0.57 -0.82
N ASP A 492 27.12 0.67 -0.34
CA ASP A 492 25.94 1.49 0.00
C ASP A 492 25.17 1.96 -1.23
N THR A 493 25.80 1.96 -2.40
CA THR A 493 25.21 2.35 -3.68
C THR A 493 24.81 1.17 -4.56
N SER A 494 24.92 -0.05 -4.04
CA SER A 494 24.53 -1.25 -4.78
C SER A 494 23.01 -1.30 -4.94
N VAL A 495 22.58 -1.73 -6.13
CA VAL A 495 21.17 -2.09 -6.37
C VAL A 495 20.77 -3.36 -5.61
N PHE A 496 21.72 -4.15 -5.12
CA PHE A 496 21.48 -5.38 -4.37
C PHE A 496 21.52 -5.16 -2.85
N ALA A 497 20.61 -5.82 -2.14
CA ALA A 497 20.65 -5.91 -0.69
C ALA A 497 21.84 -6.79 -0.24
N GLU A 498 22.27 -6.69 1.02
CA GLU A 498 23.42 -7.45 1.54
C GLU A 498 23.20 -8.97 1.44
N ASN A 499 21.97 -9.41 1.71
CA ASN A 499 21.54 -10.81 1.76
C ASN A 499 20.88 -11.30 0.46
N VAL A 500 21.17 -10.69 -0.68
CA VAL A 500 20.51 -11.02 -1.96
C VAL A 500 20.74 -12.48 -2.37
N HIS A 501 19.72 -13.11 -2.96
CA HIS A 501 19.82 -14.42 -3.63
C HIS A 501 19.49 -14.28 -5.12
N GLY A 502 20.46 -14.51 -5.99
CA GLY A 502 20.29 -14.45 -7.43
C GLY A 502 20.39 -15.83 -8.09
N ARG A 503 19.62 -16.05 -9.16
CA ARG A 503 19.80 -17.19 -10.08
C ARG A 503 19.76 -16.69 -11.52
N VAL A 504 20.61 -17.28 -12.36
CA VAL A 504 20.61 -17.07 -13.81
C VAL A 504 20.66 -18.42 -14.51
N ASP A 505 19.67 -18.71 -15.36
CA ASP A 505 19.41 -20.04 -15.94
C ASP A 505 20.61 -20.69 -16.65
N ILE A 506 21.36 -19.90 -17.43
CA ILE A 506 22.50 -20.39 -18.20
C ILE A 506 23.80 -20.50 -17.39
N THR A 507 23.84 -19.95 -16.16
CA THR A 507 24.98 -20.03 -15.24
C THR A 507 24.65 -20.80 -13.96
N ARG A 508 24.44 -20.12 -12.83
CA ARG A 508 24.31 -20.67 -11.47
C ARG A 508 23.51 -19.73 -10.56
N THR A 509 23.60 -20.01 -9.26
CA THR A 509 23.09 -19.23 -8.16
C THR A 509 24.18 -18.43 -7.45
N PHE A 510 23.81 -17.28 -6.87
CA PHE A 510 24.72 -16.34 -6.23
C PHE A 510 24.12 -15.84 -4.92
N THR A 511 24.79 -16.10 -3.79
CA THR A 511 24.32 -15.69 -2.46
C THR A 511 25.17 -14.54 -1.93
N GLY A 512 24.51 -13.46 -1.52
CA GLY A 512 25.16 -12.27 -0.96
C GLY A 512 25.53 -11.23 -2.01
N ARG A 513 25.55 -9.96 -1.58
CA ARG A 513 25.74 -8.79 -2.46
C ARG A 513 26.98 -8.87 -3.34
N ASP A 514 28.13 -9.23 -2.76
CA ASP A 514 29.41 -9.12 -3.47
C ASP A 514 29.44 -10.02 -4.72
N LEU A 515 29.02 -11.29 -4.58
CA LEU A 515 28.91 -12.20 -5.72
C LEU A 515 27.87 -11.69 -6.71
N ASN A 516 26.69 -11.25 -6.27
CA ASN A 516 25.68 -10.75 -7.21
C ASN A 516 26.16 -9.51 -7.99
N ASN A 517 26.87 -8.58 -7.36
CA ASN A 517 27.51 -7.47 -8.04
C ASN A 517 28.51 -7.94 -9.11
N GLU A 518 29.38 -8.89 -8.75
CA GLU A 518 30.43 -9.42 -9.63
C GLU A 518 29.84 -10.12 -10.86
N TYR A 519 28.92 -11.05 -10.68
CA TYR A 519 28.41 -11.86 -11.79
C TYR A 519 27.44 -11.08 -12.68
N ILE A 520 26.64 -10.16 -12.11
CA ILE A 520 25.67 -9.39 -12.88
C ILE A 520 26.33 -8.21 -13.59
N PHE A 521 27.33 -7.56 -12.99
CA PHE A 521 27.97 -6.39 -13.60
C PHE A 521 29.36 -6.69 -14.16
N GLY A 522 30.18 -7.47 -13.45
CA GLY A 522 31.59 -7.74 -13.77
C GLY A 522 31.82 -8.36 -15.14
N LEU A 523 30.98 -9.35 -15.53
CA LEU A 523 31.03 -10.02 -16.84
C LEU A 523 31.01 -9.03 -18.02
N PHE A 524 30.39 -7.87 -17.83
CA PHE A 524 30.06 -6.93 -18.89
C PHE A 524 30.87 -5.63 -18.84
N THR A 525 32.06 -5.67 -18.24
CA THR A 525 32.83 -4.44 -17.95
C THR A 525 34.03 -4.21 -18.85
N GLN A 526 34.41 -5.21 -19.65
CA GLN A 526 35.60 -5.18 -20.48
C GLN A 526 35.23 -5.25 -21.98
N PRO A 527 34.86 -4.13 -22.63
CA PRO A 527 34.44 -4.13 -24.03
C PRO A 527 35.52 -4.61 -25.01
N GLU A 528 36.80 -4.50 -24.64
CA GLU A 528 37.92 -4.93 -25.48
C GLU A 528 38.30 -6.41 -25.28
N SER A 529 37.78 -7.06 -24.23
CA SER A 529 38.03 -8.48 -23.95
C SER A 529 37.26 -9.35 -24.94
N VAL A 530 37.86 -10.47 -25.37
CA VAL A 530 37.17 -11.47 -26.20
C VAL A 530 36.07 -12.13 -25.37
N SER A 531 34.79 -11.82 -25.62
CA SER A 531 33.66 -12.45 -24.95
C SER A 531 32.53 -12.82 -25.91
N LEU A 532 31.69 -13.79 -25.53
CA LEU A 532 30.55 -14.22 -26.33
C LEU A 532 29.44 -13.18 -26.39
N THR A 533 29.27 -12.39 -25.32
CA THR A 533 28.16 -11.45 -25.16
C THR A 533 28.58 -10.00 -25.36
N GLY A 534 29.86 -9.65 -25.28
CA GLY A 534 30.28 -8.25 -25.29
C GLY A 534 29.77 -7.49 -24.07
N VAL A 535 29.42 -6.21 -24.27
CA VAL A 535 28.89 -5.33 -23.21
C VAL A 535 27.49 -4.79 -23.56
N PRO A 536 26.58 -4.65 -22.60
CA PRO A 536 25.23 -4.11 -22.82
C PRO A 536 25.31 -2.59 -22.99
N ILE A 537 24.65 -2.08 -24.03
CA ILE A 537 24.70 -0.65 -24.39
C ILE A 537 23.33 0.02 -24.44
N ALA A 538 22.25 -0.75 -24.54
CA ALA A 538 20.89 -0.25 -24.50
C ALA A 538 19.94 -1.37 -24.05
N TYR A 539 18.76 -0.99 -23.57
CA TYR A 539 17.71 -1.94 -23.23
C TYR A 539 16.34 -1.36 -23.60
N ASP A 540 15.35 -2.24 -23.78
CA ASP A 540 13.93 -1.89 -23.90
C ASP A 540 13.08 -2.94 -23.18
N ILE A 541 12.22 -2.49 -22.26
CA ILE A 541 11.32 -3.37 -21.51
C ILE A 541 10.04 -3.54 -22.32
N THR A 542 9.82 -4.74 -22.84
CA THR A 542 8.72 -5.04 -23.77
C THR A 542 7.46 -5.55 -23.08
N GLN A 543 7.60 -6.12 -21.89
CA GLN A 543 6.52 -6.61 -21.05
C GLN A 543 6.88 -6.35 -19.60
N PHE A 544 5.89 -5.94 -18.79
CA PHE A 544 6.10 -5.67 -17.37
C PHE A 544 4.84 -5.99 -16.58
N SER A 545 5.05 -6.57 -15.40
CA SER A 545 4.03 -6.72 -14.37
C SER A 545 4.67 -6.45 -13.01
N GLY A 546 3.89 -5.85 -12.11
CA GLY A 546 4.33 -5.55 -10.76
C GLY A 546 3.23 -5.87 -9.76
N ASN A 547 3.58 -6.51 -8.66
CA ASN A 547 2.66 -6.82 -7.57
C ASN A 547 3.40 -6.85 -6.22
N ASP A 548 2.85 -6.17 -5.21
CA ASP A 548 3.44 -5.96 -3.89
C ASP A 548 4.87 -5.40 -3.96
N ARG A 549 5.88 -6.27 -3.91
CA ARG A 549 7.31 -5.95 -4.00
C ARG A 549 8.04 -6.69 -5.12
N ILE A 550 7.30 -7.42 -5.97
CA ILE A 550 7.82 -8.22 -7.06
C ILE A 550 7.56 -7.50 -8.38
N ALA A 551 8.59 -7.36 -9.19
CA ALA A 551 8.50 -7.03 -10.60
C ALA A 551 8.83 -8.26 -11.43
N SER A 552 8.11 -8.44 -12.55
CA SER A 552 8.52 -9.35 -13.60
C SER A 552 8.50 -8.64 -14.94
N ALA A 553 9.58 -8.79 -15.70
CA ALA A 553 9.77 -8.09 -16.96
C ALA A 553 10.36 -9.00 -18.04
N THR A 554 10.01 -8.71 -19.29
CA THR A 554 10.71 -9.21 -20.49
C THR A 554 11.47 -8.05 -21.10
N THR A 555 12.80 -8.10 -21.08
CA THR A 555 13.66 -7.00 -21.53
C THR A 555 14.52 -7.43 -22.71
N VAL A 556 14.54 -6.62 -23.77
CA VAL A 556 15.47 -6.78 -24.89
C VAL A 556 16.69 -5.90 -24.63
N VAL A 557 17.84 -6.52 -24.37
CA VAL A 557 19.10 -5.84 -24.13
C VAL A 557 19.97 -5.92 -25.37
N THR A 558 20.47 -4.79 -25.83
CA THR A 558 21.37 -4.69 -26.97
C THR A 558 22.81 -4.77 -26.48
N PHE A 559 23.55 -5.74 -26.99
CA PHE A 559 24.95 -5.96 -26.66
C PHE A 559 25.86 -5.55 -27.82
N ASN A 560 26.95 -4.87 -27.50
CA ASN A 560 28.07 -4.60 -28.41
C ASN A 560 29.12 -5.70 -28.23
N VAL A 561 29.21 -6.62 -29.19
CA VAL A 561 30.15 -7.74 -29.18
C VAL A 561 31.37 -7.34 -30.01
N THR A 562 32.20 -6.49 -29.42
CA THR A 562 33.33 -5.84 -30.12
C THR A 562 34.32 -6.84 -30.70
N ALA A 563 34.56 -7.96 -30.02
CA ALA A 563 35.43 -9.04 -30.51
C ALA A 563 34.99 -9.62 -31.88
N PHE A 564 33.70 -9.50 -32.22
CA PHE A 564 33.12 -9.97 -33.48
C PHE A 564 32.55 -8.81 -34.33
N GLN A 565 32.89 -7.55 -33.99
CA GLN A 565 32.48 -6.34 -34.70
C GLN A 565 30.98 -6.26 -34.99
N THR A 566 30.15 -6.72 -34.05
CA THR A 566 28.70 -6.82 -34.24
C THR A 566 27.92 -6.31 -33.04
N ILE A 567 26.64 -5.99 -33.27
CA ILE A 567 25.68 -5.61 -32.24
C ILE A 567 24.52 -6.59 -32.33
N LEU A 568 24.22 -7.26 -31.22
CA LEU A 568 23.20 -8.30 -31.17
C LEU A 568 22.28 -8.08 -29.95
N PRO A 569 20.95 -8.19 -30.13
CA PRO A 569 20.03 -8.17 -29.01
C PRO A 569 19.93 -9.55 -28.34
N ILE A 570 19.74 -9.55 -27.02
CA ILE A 570 19.40 -10.71 -26.20
C ILE A 570 18.13 -10.37 -25.43
N THR A 571 17.17 -11.30 -25.38
CA THR A 571 15.98 -11.15 -24.56
C THR A 571 16.21 -11.82 -23.20
N ILE A 572 16.00 -11.09 -22.12
CA ILE A 572 16.17 -11.56 -20.75
C ILE A 572 14.85 -11.38 -20.01
N ASP A 573 14.34 -12.46 -19.45
CA ASP A 573 13.23 -12.41 -18.50
C ASP A 573 13.77 -12.26 -17.09
N THR A 574 13.12 -11.42 -16.29
CA THR A 574 13.46 -11.23 -14.89
C THR A 574 12.23 -11.41 -14.01
N TRP A 575 12.45 -12.02 -12.85
CA TRP A 575 11.64 -11.89 -11.66
C TRP A 575 12.52 -11.25 -10.60
N ILE A 576 12.13 -10.10 -10.07
CA ILE A 576 12.92 -9.32 -9.12
C ILE A 576 12.05 -8.95 -7.94
N GLU A 577 12.53 -9.26 -6.74
CA GLU A 577 11.91 -8.85 -5.50
C GLU A 577 12.73 -7.76 -4.84
N PHE A 578 12.05 -6.68 -4.43
CA PHE A 578 12.67 -5.52 -3.82
C PHE A 578 12.39 -5.46 -2.32
N ASN A 579 13.38 -5.07 -1.53
CA ASN A 579 13.13 -4.55 -0.19
C ASN A 579 12.55 -3.13 -0.26
N GLN A 580 12.13 -2.60 0.88
CA GLN A 580 11.53 -1.27 0.97
C GLN A 580 12.48 -0.12 0.62
N ASP A 581 13.79 -0.35 0.69
CA ASP A 581 14.83 0.60 0.29
C ASP A 581 15.04 0.61 -1.23
N GLY A 582 14.29 -0.22 -1.98
CA GLY A 582 14.37 -0.35 -3.42
C GLY A 582 15.54 -1.22 -3.90
N GLN A 583 16.20 -1.94 -2.99
CA GLN A 583 17.27 -2.87 -3.33
C GLN A 583 16.71 -4.27 -3.61
N ILE A 584 17.34 -4.98 -4.52
CA ILE A 584 16.99 -6.33 -4.91
C ILE A 584 17.41 -7.31 -3.80
N ILE A 585 16.47 -8.10 -3.30
CA ILE A 585 16.69 -9.15 -2.27
C ILE A 585 16.66 -10.56 -2.85
N GLN A 586 15.95 -10.77 -3.95
CA GLN A 586 16.10 -11.98 -4.74
C GLN A 586 15.75 -11.71 -6.20
N TYR A 587 16.37 -12.47 -7.10
CA TYR A 587 16.01 -12.44 -8.51
C TYR A 587 16.24 -13.77 -9.21
N ASP A 588 15.42 -14.04 -10.22
CA ASP A 588 15.60 -15.15 -11.16
C ASP A 588 15.61 -14.58 -12.59
N ALA A 589 16.65 -14.88 -13.35
CA ALA A 589 16.83 -14.37 -14.70
C ALA A 589 16.98 -15.50 -15.72
N THR A 590 16.30 -15.36 -16.86
CA THR A 590 16.32 -16.35 -17.95
C THR A 590 16.74 -15.71 -19.26
N PHE A 591 17.81 -16.21 -19.87
CA PHE A 591 18.28 -15.75 -21.18
C PHE A 591 17.52 -16.48 -22.30
N ARG A 592 16.45 -15.86 -22.81
CA ARG A 592 15.61 -16.47 -23.85
C ARG A 592 16.41 -16.72 -25.12
N TRP A 593 16.32 -17.96 -25.60
CA TRP A 593 16.91 -18.42 -26.87
C TRP A 593 18.43 -18.21 -26.97
N PHE A 594 19.15 -18.29 -25.86
CA PHE A 594 20.59 -18.09 -25.84
C PHE A 594 21.35 -19.06 -26.76
N ASP A 595 20.83 -20.28 -26.96
CA ASP A 595 21.36 -21.23 -27.96
C ASP A 595 21.37 -20.65 -29.38
N TYR A 596 20.29 -19.95 -29.77
CA TYR A 596 20.17 -19.33 -31.08
C TYR A 596 21.08 -18.11 -31.22
N TYR A 597 21.28 -17.37 -30.11
CA TYR A 597 22.25 -16.28 -30.05
C TYR A 597 23.69 -16.79 -30.32
N VAL A 598 24.11 -17.88 -29.66
CA VAL A 598 25.44 -18.47 -29.86
C VAL A 598 25.62 -19.04 -31.26
N ASP A 599 24.61 -19.74 -31.83
CA ASP A 599 24.66 -20.20 -33.23
C ASP A 599 24.83 -19.02 -34.21
N ARG A 600 24.10 -17.91 -33.99
CA ARG A 600 24.25 -16.71 -34.81
C ARG A 600 25.65 -16.12 -34.71
N LEU A 601 26.20 -16.02 -33.50
CA LEU A 601 27.55 -15.50 -33.26
C LEU A 601 28.61 -16.36 -33.97
N LEU A 602 28.52 -17.69 -33.85
CA LEU A 602 29.45 -18.62 -34.50
C LEU A 602 29.36 -18.56 -36.03
N ARG A 603 28.17 -18.34 -36.60
CA ARG A 603 28.02 -18.12 -38.05
C ARG A 603 28.67 -16.82 -38.50
N LEU A 604 28.52 -15.73 -37.74
CA LEU A 604 29.20 -14.46 -38.02
C LEU A 604 30.72 -14.63 -37.94
N ALA A 605 31.22 -15.35 -36.92
CA ALA A 605 32.63 -15.68 -36.81
C ALA A 605 33.11 -16.54 -38.00
N ALA A 606 32.29 -17.48 -38.49
CA ALA A 606 32.62 -18.31 -39.65
C ALA A 606 32.73 -17.50 -40.94
N GLU A 607 31.83 -16.51 -41.13
CA GLU A 607 31.89 -15.55 -42.23
C GLU A 607 33.17 -14.72 -42.16
N GLU A 608 33.49 -14.16 -40.98
CA GLU A 608 34.69 -13.33 -40.76
C GLU A 608 35.99 -14.13 -40.95
N PHE A 609 36.05 -15.34 -40.40
CA PHE A 609 37.22 -16.23 -40.51
C PHE A 609 37.32 -16.97 -41.84
N GLN A 610 36.32 -16.83 -42.72
CA GLN A 610 36.21 -17.50 -44.02
C GLN A 610 36.36 -19.03 -43.89
N THR A 611 35.58 -19.63 -42.98
CA THR A 611 35.73 -21.03 -42.56
C THR A 611 34.35 -21.64 -42.30
N THR A 612 34.26 -22.94 -42.01
CA THR A 612 32.99 -23.57 -41.59
C THR A 612 32.61 -23.21 -40.15
N VAL A 613 31.35 -23.40 -39.75
CA VAL A 613 30.92 -23.10 -38.36
C VAL A 613 31.70 -23.92 -37.33
N ASP A 614 32.03 -25.17 -37.62
CA ASP A 614 32.81 -26.04 -36.71
C ASP A 614 34.27 -25.57 -36.57
N GLU A 615 34.89 -25.16 -37.68
CA GLU A 615 36.24 -24.58 -37.66
C GLU A 615 36.24 -23.22 -36.95
N ALA A 616 35.19 -22.41 -37.14
CA ALA A 616 35.03 -21.13 -36.47
C ALA A 616 34.88 -21.32 -34.97
N LYS A 617 34.07 -22.28 -34.53
CA LYS A 617 33.95 -22.66 -33.11
C LYS A 617 35.31 -23.05 -32.52
N THR A 618 36.10 -23.83 -33.26
CA THR A 618 37.46 -24.22 -32.82
C THR A 618 38.37 -23.01 -32.68
N ARG A 619 38.33 -22.05 -33.62
CA ARG A 619 39.11 -20.81 -33.53
C ARG A 619 38.66 -19.92 -32.38
N VAL A 620 37.35 -19.74 -32.19
CA VAL A 620 36.78 -18.99 -31.06
C VAL A 620 37.18 -19.62 -29.74
N ALA A 621 37.14 -20.95 -29.63
CA ALA A 621 37.61 -21.66 -28.45
C ALA A 621 39.08 -21.37 -28.16
N GLY A 622 39.94 -21.37 -29.18
CA GLY A 622 41.35 -20.99 -29.06
C GLY A 622 41.53 -19.55 -28.54
N LEU A 623 40.80 -18.59 -29.10
CA LEU A 623 40.86 -17.18 -28.66
C LEU A 623 40.38 -16.99 -27.21
N ILE A 624 39.30 -17.66 -26.82
CA ILE A 624 38.79 -17.62 -25.45
C ILE A 624 39.82 -18.25 -24.50
N ALA A 625 40.34 -19.45 -24.83
CA ALA A 625 41.35 -20.13 -24.02
C ALA A 625 42.59 -19.25 -23.82
N ASP A 626 43.11 -18.68 -24.90
CA ASP A 626 44.26 -17.76 -24.87
C ASP A 626 44.04 -16.62 -23.86
N THR A 627 42.90 -15.91 -23.96
CA THR A 627 42.60 -14.82 -23.03
C THR A 627 42.36 -15.26 -21.58
N VAL A 628 41.77 -16.44 -21.34
CA VAL A 628 41.65 -17.02 -20.00
C VAL A 628 43.03 -17.30 -19.41
N CYS A 629 43.92 -17.88 -20.22
CA CYS A 629 45.28 -18.22 -19.83
C CYS A 629 46.12 -16.97 -19.55
N GLU A 630 46.01 -15.93 -20.37
CA GLU A 630 46.63 -14.63 -20.10
C GLU A 630 46.20 -14.07 -18.73
N VAL A 631 44.89 -14.03 -18.46
CA VAL A 631 44.36 -13.55 -17.18
C VAL A 631 44.87 -14.40 -16.01
N SER A 632 44.89 -15.73 -16.15
CA SER A 632 45.42 -16.65 -15.14
C SER A 632 46.90 -16.37 -14.83
N MET A 633 47.74 -16.27 -15.88
CA MET A 633 49.18 -16.02 -15.72
C MET A 633 49.47 -14.66 -15.09
N GLN A 634 48.67 -13.65 -15.40
CA GLN A 634 48.88 -12.29 -14.91
C GLN A 634 48.39 -12.10 -13.46
N ASN A 635 47.28 -12.74 -13.07
CA ASN A 635 46.57 -12.38 -11.84
C ASN A 635 46.49 -13.51 -10.79
N CYS A 636 46.78 -14.77 -11.16
CA CYS A 636 46.53 -15.94 -10.31
C CYS A 636 47.79 -16.62 -9.76
N ALA A 637 48.97 -16.01 -9.88
CA ALA A 637 50.24 -16.63 -9.47
C ALA A 637 50.31 -17.04 -7.98
N SER A 638 49.52 -16.41 -7.10
CA SER A 638 49.44 -16.74 -5.66
C SER A 638 48.31 -17.73 -5.32
N TYR A 639 47.58 -18.21 -6.31
CA TYR A 639 46.40 -19.07 -6.19
C TYR A 639 46.56 -20.31 -7.08
N GLU A 640 45.54 -21.16 -7.15
CA GLU A 640 45.50 -22.26 -8.12
C GLU A 640 45.59 -21.71 -9.56
N HIS A 641 46.55 -22.20 -10.34
CA HIS A 641 46.79 -21.78 -11.72
C HIS A 641 47.52 -22.89 -12.50
N TYR A 642 47.69 -22.68 -13.80
CA TYR A 642 48.41 -23.58 -14.71
C TYR A 642 49.93 -23.39 -14.58
N GLU A 643 50.74 -24.42 -14.88
CA GLU A 643 52.20 -24.29 -14.78
C GLU A 643 52.78 -23.35 -15.84
N SER A 644 52.11 -23.25 -16.99
CA SER A 644 52.49 -22.35 -18.07
C SER A 644 51.29 -21.97 -18.94
N HIS A 645 51.45 -20.89 -19.72
CA HIS A 645 50.46 -20.46 -20.70
C HIS A 645 50.15 -21.54 -21.75
N GLU A 646 51.18 -22.24 -22.26
CA GLU A 646 51.02 -23.29 -23.27
C GLU A 646 50.20 -24.47 -22.72
N GLN A 647 50.53 -24.94 -21.51
CA GLN A 647 49.76 -25.99 -20.83
C GLN A 647 48.31 -25.55 -20.58
N CYS A 648 48.09 -24.29 -20.21
CA CYS A 648 46.74 -23.77 -20.02
C CYS A 648 45.93 -23.84 -21.31
N VAL A 649 46.47 -23.36 -22.43
CA VAL A 649 45.77 -23.39 -23.72
C VAL A 649 45.51 -24.82 -24.17
N GLU A 650 46.47 -25.73 -24.01
CA GLU A 650 46.30 -27.15 -24.33
C GLU A 650 45.17 -27.77 -23.49
N PHE A 651 45.20 -27.58 -22.16
CA PHE A 651 44.16 -28.09 -21.26
C PHE A 651 42.77 -27.55 -21.63
N LEU A 652 42.65 -26.25 -21.88
CA LEU A 652 41.38 -25.59 -22.17
C LEU A 652 40.80 -25.93 -23.56
N THR A 653 41.64 -26.36 -24.50
CA THR A 653 41.20 -26.67 -25.88
C THR A 653 41.12 -28.18 -26.15
N MET A 654 41.85 -29.02 -25.41
CA MET A 654 41.94 -30.47 -25.65
C MET A 654 41.30 -31.31 -24.55
N GLU A 655 41.40 -30.88 -23.28
CA GLU A 655 40.91 -31.66 -22.13
C GLU A 655 39.60 -31.12 -21.57
N THR A 656 39.32 -29.82 -21.78
CA THR A 656 38.08 -29.17 -21.37
C THR A 656 37.13 -29.06 -22.56
N ARG A 657 35.85 -29.41 -22.36
CA ARG A 657 34.84 -29.22 -23.41
C ARG A 657 34.53 -27.72 -23.57
N PHE A 658 34.29 -27.29 -24.80
CA PHE A 658 33.90 -25.90 -25.09
C PHE A 658 32.71 -25.47 -24.21
N GLY A 659 31.67 -26.30 -24.14
CA GLY A 659 30.43 -26.06 -23.40
C GLY A 659 29.26 -25.78 -24.34
N MET A 660 28.07 -26.20 -23.93
CA MET A 660 26.81 -25.78 -24.57
C MET A 660 26.37 -24.41 -24.02
N PRO A 661 25.49 -23.66 -24.71
CA PRO A 661 25.10 -22.32 -24.27
C PRO A 661 24.31 -22.28 -22.94
N PHE A 662 23.80 -23.41 -22.45
CA PHE A 662 23.23 -23.53 -21.10
C PHE A 662 24.25 -24.03 -20.05
N GLU A 663 25.52 -24.22 -20.43
CA GLU A 663 26.58 -24.78 -19.59
C GLU A 663 27.62 -23.73 -19.14
N LEU A 664 27.25 -22.45 -19.01
CA LEU A 664 28.16 -21.40 -18.52
C LEU A 664 28.43 -21.51 -17.02
N GLY A 665 27.71 -22.38 -16.32
CA GLY A 665 28.00 -22.80 -14.94
C GLY A 665 28.58 -24.21 -14.82
N ARG A 666 29.09 -24.82 -15.89
CA ARG A 666 29.60 -26.21 -15.87
C ARG A 666 31.11 -26.27 -16.03
N ASN A 667 31.71 -27.46 -15.93
CA ASN A 667 33.15 -27.59 -16.17
C ASN A 667 33.48 -27.48 -17.66
N THR A 668 33.44 -26.25 -18.16
CA THR A 668 33.56 -25.89 -19.58
C THR A 668 34.49 -24.71 -19.77
N LEU A 669 34.92 -24.49 -21.02
CA LEU A 669 35.64 -23.29 -21.40
C LEU A 669 34.75 -22.04 -21.29
N LEU A 670 33.45 -22.15 -21.64
CA LEU A 670 32.50 -21.03 -21.52
C LEU A 670 32.31 -20.56 -20.08
N CYS A 671 32.32 -21.46 -19.10
CA CYS A 671 32.30 -21.04 -17.70
C CYS A 671 33.54 -20.21 -17.36
N ARG A 672 34.73 -20.69 -17.73
CA ARG A 672 35.99 -19.95 -17.47
C ARG A 672 36.03 -18.60 -18.17
N GLU A 673 35.41 -18.49 -19.34
CA GLU A 673 35.20 -17.22 -20.04
C GLU A 673 34.37 -16.24 -19.22
N VAL A 674 33.30 -16.68 -18.56
CA VAL A 674 32.52 -15.82 -17.65
C VAL A 674 33.41 -15.32 -16.50
N HIS A 675 34.17 -16.24 -15.88
CA HIS A 675 34.94 -15.94 -14.68
C HIS A 675 36.14 -15.03 -14.90
N LYS A 676 36.80 -15.08 -16.07
CA LYS A 676 38.03 -14.30 -16.32
C LYS A 676 37.84 -12.79 -16.12
N HIS A 677 36.64 -12.26 -16.41
CA HIS A 677 36.37 -10.82 -16.34
C HIS A 677 36.36 -10.29 -14.90
N MET A 678 36.11 -11.17 -13.92
CA MET A 678 36.00 -10.81 -12.50
C MET A 678 37.32 -10.98 -11.73
N VAL A 679 38.30 -11.70 -12.29
CA VAL A 679 39.58 -12.01 -11.65
C VAL A 679 40.38 -10.76 -11.26
N SER A 680 40.35 -9.71 -12.08
CA SER A 680 41.05 -8.46 -11.78
C SER A 680 40.47 -7.69 -10.59
N TYR A 681 39.24 -7.99 -10.19
CA TYR A 681 38.56 -7.36 -9.06
C TYR A 681 38.73 -8.17 -7.78
N ARG A 682 38.50 -9.49 -7.83
CA ARG A 682 38.62 -10.41 -6.67
C ARG A 682 39.30 -11.74 -7.04
N PRO A 683 40.64 -11.75 -7.18
CA PRO A 683 41.38 -12.93 -7.62
C PRO A 683 41.31 -14.08 -6.61
N ASP A 684 41.18 -13.81 -5.32
CA ASP A 684 41.03 -14.80 -4.26
C ASP A 684 39.78 -15.67 -4.41
N VAL A 685 38.73 -15.14 -5.06
CA VAL A 685 37.50 -15.88 -5.38
C VAL A 685 37.59 -16.54 -6.75
N HIS A 686 37.90 -15.76 -7.79
CA HIS A 686 37.68 -16.23 -9.17
C HIS A 686 38.84 -17.01 -9.79
N CYS A 687 40.06 -16.94 -9.24
CA CYS A 687 41.22 -17.64 -9.83
C CYS A 687 41.04 -19.16 -9.87
N ALA A 688 40.49 -19.77 -8.82
CA ALA A 688 40.21 -21.21 -8.79
C ALA A 688 39.22 -21.61 -9.91
N HIS A 689 38.30 -20.72 -10.28
CA HIS A 689 37.24 -21.02 -11.24
C HIS A 689 37.76 -21.04 -12.69
N ILE A 690 38.84 -20.31 -12.98
CA ILE A 690 39.53 -20.37 -14.28
C ILE A 690 40.68 -21.39 -14.32
N ALA A 691 41.00 -22.03 -13.19
CA ALA A 691 42.04 -23.06 -13.06
C ALA A 691 41.57 -24.45 -13.53
N PRO A 692 42.45 -25.48 -13.54
CA PRO A 692 42.07 -26.84 -13.90
C PRO A 692 40.92 -27.41 -13.04
N SER A 693 40.89 -27.13 -11.74
CA SER A 693 39.83 -27.63 -10.85
C SER A 693 38.44 -27.10 -11.21
N GLY A 694 38.35 -25.88 -11.74
CA GLY A 694 37.09 -25.15 -11.92
C GLY A 694 36.49 -24.58 -10.62
N GLY A 695 37.18 -24.77 -9.48
CA GLY A 695 36.72 -24.37 -8.15
C GLY A 695 35.30 -24.86 -7.85
N ASP A 696 34.46 -23.98 -7.30
CA ASP A 696 33.08 -24.32 -6.91
C ASP A 696 32.02 -23.94 -7.97
N TYR A 697 32.43 -23.24 -9.04
CA TYR A 697 31.51 -22.66 -10.03
C TYR A 697 31.63 -23.25 -11.44
N CYS A 698 32.79 -23.76 -11.84
CA CYS A 698 32.95 -24.43 -13.13
C CYS A 698 33.04 -25.95 -12.94
N VAL A 699 31.96 -26.55 -12.41
CA VAL A 699 31.89 -27.99 -12.06
C VAL A 699 30.63 -28.68 -12.61
N ASP A 700 30.67 -30.00 -12.72
CA ASP A 700 29.55 -30.84 -13.21
C ASP A 700 28.80 -31.50 -12.03
N ASP A 701 28.14 -30.68 -11.22
CA ASP A 701 27.56 -31.04 -9.91
C ASP A 701 26.02 -31.16 -9.89
N MET A 702 25.34 -30.88 -11.02
CA MET A 702 23.89 -31.00 -11.12
C MET A 702 23.49 -31.61 -12.46
N ASP A 703 22.53 -32.52 -12.47
CA ASP A 703 21.86 -32.94 -13.70
C ASP A 703 20.62 -32.06 -13.99
N TYR A 704 19.86 -32.40 -15.03
CA TYR A 704 18.66 -31.64 -15.41
C TYR A 704 17.59 -31.63 -14.30
N GLU A 705 17.35 -32.77 -13.66
CA GLU A 705 16.32 -32.88 -12.61
C GLU A 705 16.72 -32.05 -11.39
N ALA A 706 18.00 -32.10 -10.99
CA ALA A 706 18.53 -31.28 -9.91
C ALA A 706 18.39 -29.77 -10.20
N VAL A 707 18.60 -29.32 -11.44
CA VAL A 707 18.41 -27.90 -11.82
C VAL A 707 16.94 -27.50 -11.72
N VAL A 708 16.03 -28.30 -12.29
CA VAL A 708 14.58 -27.98 -12.31
C VAL A 708 13.98 -28.00 -10.90
N LEU A 709 14.44 -28.91 -10.05
CA LEU A 709 13.92 -29.10 -8.68
C LEU A 709 14.73 -28.32 -7.62
N GLN A 710 15.70 -27.49 -8.02
CA GLN A 710 16.54 -26.75 -7.10
C GLN A 710 15.72 -25.74 -6.30
N ARG A 711 15.68 -25.93 -4.97
CA ARG A 711 15.14 -24.95 -4.01
C ARG A 711 16.26 -24.03 -3.58
N TYR A 712 16.18 -22.78 -4.00
CA TYR A 712 17.25 -21.83 -3.78
C TYR A 712 16.78 -20.56 -3.09
N PHE A 713 15.59 -20.07 -3.45
CA PHE A 713 15.11 -18.81 -2.91
C PHE A 713 14.54 -18.98 -1.51
N PRO A 714 14.84 -18.05 -0.59
CA PRO A 714 14.28 -18.09 0.77
C PRO A 714 12.77 -17.79 0.80
N ASP A 715 12.26 -17.02 -0.16
CA ASP A 715 10.88 -16.54 -0.20
C ASP A 715 10.13 -16.98 -1.48
N SER A 716 8.85 -17.33 -1.32
CA SER A 716 7.95 -17.71 -2.42
C SER A 716 7.61 -16.53 -3.33
N TRP A 717 7.76 -16.72 -4.64
CA TRP A 717 7.32 -15.75 -5.67
C TRP A 717 5.80 -15.76 -5.90
N VAL A 718 5.07 -16.70 -5.29
CA VAL A 718 3.62 -16.78 -5.41
C VAL A 718 2.98 -15.87 -4.36
N VAL A 719 2.50 -14.73 -4.85
CA VAL A 719 1.78 -13.73 -4.06
C VAL A 719 0.55 -14.29 -3.36
N GLY A 720 0.17 -13.70 -2.23
CA GLY A 720 -1.08 -14.01 -1.53
C GLY A 720 -1.07 -15.34 -0.76
N GLY A 721 0.11 -15.90 -0.47
CA GLY A 721 0.25 -17.11 0.36
C GLY A 721 -0.25 -18.39 -0.31
N PHE A 722 -0.60 -18.36 -1.60
CA PHE A 722 -1.23 -19.50 -2.29
C PHE A 722 -0.33 -20.74 -2.41
N ALA A 723 0.96 -20.63 -2.10
CA ALA A 723 1.91 -21.71 -2.27
C ALA A 723 3.04 -21.72 -1.23
N GLU A 724 2.82 -21.18 -0.02
CA GLU A 724 3.84 -21.20 1.06
C GLU A 724 4.26 -22.64 1.44
N ASP A 725 3.34 -23.62 1.34
CA ASP A 725 3.62 -25.04 1.61
C ASP A 725 3.95 -25.85 0.34
N ASN A 726 3.97 -25.22 -0.85
CA ASN A 726 4.24 -25.94 -2.07
C ASN A 726 5.74 -26.20 -2.20
N ILE A 727 6.11 -27.48 -2.07
CA ILE A 727 7.50 -27.95 -2.16
C ILE A 727 8.21 -27.63 -3.50
N TRP A 728 7.47 -27.10 -4.48
CA TRP A 728 7.92 -26.72 -5.81
C TRP A 728 7.84 -25.21 -6.11
N VAL A 729 7.40 -24.38 -5.16
CA VAL A 729 7.30 -22.92 -5.37
C VAL A 729 8.35 -22.20 -4.53
N ALA A 730 9.25 -21.53 -5.26
CA ALA A 730 10.56 -20.99 -4.85
C ALA A 730 11.63 -22.05 -4.51
#